data_AF-J1EH49-F1
#
_entry.id   AF-J1EH49-F1
#
_cell.length_a   1.000
_cell.length_b   1.000
_cell.length_c   1.000
_cell.angle_alpha   90.00
_cell.angle_beta   90.00
_cell.angle_gamma   90.00
#
_symmetry.space_group_name_H-M   'P 1'
#
loop_
_entity.id
_entity.type
_entity.pdbx_description
1 polymer ?
#
loop_
_entity_poly.entity_id
_entity_poly.type
_entity_poly.pdbx_seq_one_letter_code
_entity_poly.pdbx_strand_id
1 'polypeptide(L)'
;MARIGARMCSGAARVVGRLVLLVGCCLAAPLALAAPTVLSIVSELNPVQAGQSFYLMVTYDSPMDTAVNPVLSFPTPGEDPGSFLMPKSSDWVNATTFRQIYEADYVTVNTSTVDVAVDGAQDTLGAAQVPGFKADVFDITPYVVVIPPPSVQDMRGVIDNVFVNPAGSGRVITDADIGKTVEFVIRYNIATDYAGCPNGVTLNYLCPNLVFTNTGGIPLSLTNLSATWASRNAVRIYWTIADGDEQFDSINITVAGGVGRKDDTNIKNSDTALTGVFSIDTKNPTVGSVTPSAATLRSGVPASGVQTLTVAFSEAMDTASTPTLSFPNQSLGTILTATTGNWADSTHYVQNYTVGAGVATFAAVDVRVAGARDANGNLQRVATMPGVFSVSLPAPQVPDEPVAAPTLPLNTSGTATVTDPSVPVVVGPGAAGGTIVLPGTGTTPVTLHVIVNGQPVSVQALPGTQLRIAEVNGKSVLVLVVLQGWATMTASAVGQPMVLAGQVLLSSGSANTVIEAQPLAVAVQVGSLTAPAGSLPAVGSMGLQAGERLQVNDQGAVVAITLGSLKGDTQQPGDAMAFASLPASITVDNKAFARLTGALARLSGSNLAQGLEVTPSGVLLVRDGGQVFQLLPTLPITIDARLPDGLTFTPLGLLRWVRGGVVVQFAPAVADLAGLANAVTAVLPDATIKLGAEGVLQLRTGGQTYVLRPDWAGAGAIAGTPRIGLDEQGRIYLQTGPGARQLLLPSLLNYTQAGAIVSAAMPGAGLAVQPSAANGSMVLTLGGQAWRLVPQWALPTGSAAQVPPLAGPWWMGADGLLYLRQGNQVQAVRITD
;
A
#
# COMPACT_ATOMS: atom_id res chain seq x y z
N MET A 1 -8.46 -15.75 -77.99
CA MET A 1 -8.64 -16.08 -79.43
C MET A 1 -7.59 -17.11 -79.83
N ALA A 2 -7.94 -17.99 -80.79
CA ALA A 2 -7.09 -19.05 -81.38
C ALA A 2 -6.66 -20.20 -80.44
N ARG A 3 -6.57 -21.47 -80.90
CA ARG A 3 -7.35 -22.19 -81.93
C ARG A 3 -7.18 -23.71 -81.71
N ILE A 4 -8.18 -24.50 -82.06
CA ILE A 4 -8.20 -25.97 -81.93
C ILE A 4 -7.31 -26.62 -83.01
N GLY A 5 -6.68 -27.76 -82.70
CA GLY A 5 -5.99 -28.61 -83.67
C GLY A 5 -5.96 -30.09 -83.24
N ALA A 6 -6.86 -30.91 -83.79
CA ALA A 6 -6.87 -32.36 -83.60
C ALA A 6 -6.09 -33.09 -84.72
N ARG A 7 -5.55 -34.28 -84.43
CA ARG A 7 -5.10 -35.24 -85.45
C ARG A 7 -5.53 -36.66 -85.07
N MET A 8 -6.23 -37.32 -85.99
CA MET A 8 -6.42 -38.76 -86.02
C MET A 8 -5.17 -39.46 -86.61
N CYS A 9 -5.00 -40.74 -86.31
CA CYS A 9 -4.35 -41.70 -87.19
C CYS A 9 -5.10 -43.04 -87.17
N SER A 10 -5.14 -43.71 -88.31
CA SER A 10 -5.95 -44.89 -88.61
C SER A 10 -5.07 -46.12 -88.89
N GLY A 11 -5.65 -47.32 -88.74
CA GLY A 11 -5.03 -48.59 -89.16
C GLY A 11 -6.05 -49.72 -89.12
N ALA A 12 -6.10 -50.59 -90.14
CA ALA A 12 -7.22 -51.52 -90.34
C ALA A 12 -6.79 -52.97 -90.73
N ALA A 13 -7.51 -53.93 -90.12
CA ALA A 13 -8.01 -55.22 -90.64
C ALA A 13 -7.10 -56.32 -91.26
N ARG A 14 -7.14 -57.53 -90.65
CA ARG A 14 -7.50 -58.88 -91.21
C ARG A 14 -7.33 -59.95 -90.08
N VAL A 15 -8.36 -60.67 -89.60
CA VAL A 15 -9.03 -61.90 -90.17
C VAL A 15 -8.01 -63.04 -90.39
N VAL A 16 -8.02 -64.23 -89.77
CA VAL A 16 -9.02 -65.20 -89.21
C VAL A 16 -8.50 -65.74 -87.84
N GLY A 17 -9.21 -66.35 -86.87
CA GLY A 17 -10.65 -66.67 -86.66
C GLY A 17 -10.91 -68.12 -86.16
N ARG A 18 -11.66 -68.32 -85.05
CA ARG A 18 -12.21 -69.63 -84.59
C ARG A 18 -13.51 -69.39 -83.77
N LEU A 19 -14.46 -70.31 -83.82
CA LEU A 19 -15.88 -70.05 -83.53
C LEU A 19 -16.42 -70.86 -82.33
N VAL A 20 -17.22 -70.20 -81.49
CA VAL A 20 -18.17 -70.72 -80.47
C VAL A 20 -17.61 -71.51 -79.27
N LEU A 21 -17.69 -70.88 -78.10
CA LEU A 21 -18.44 -71.44 -76.98
C LEU A 21 -19.43 -70.35 -76.50
N LEU A 22 -20.72 -70.68 -76.43
CA LEU A 22 -21.79 -69.71 -76.16
C LEU A 22 -22.22 -69.81 -74.68
N VAL A 23 -21.86 -68.82 -73.85
CA VAL A 23 -22.52 -68.54 -72.57
C VAL A 23 -22.75 -67.03 -72.51
N GLY A 24 -23.98 -66.61 -72.21
CA GLY A 24 -24.49 -65.28 -72.54
C GLY A 24 -23.83 -64.14 -71.76
N CYS A 25 -23.22 -63.20 -72.49
CA CYS A 25 -22.91 -61.87 -71.97
C CYS A 25 -24.04 -60.91 -72.35
N CYS A 26 -25.08 -60.82 -71.51
CA CYS A 26 -26.02 -59.71 -71.60
C CYS A 26 -25.33 -58.43 -71.12
N LEU A 27 -25.39 -57.36 -71.91
CA LEU A 27 -25.09 -56.03 -71.42
C LEU A 27 -26.15 -55.66 -70.37
N ALA A 28 -25.79 -55.72 -69.09
CA ALA A 28 -26.52 -54.99 -68.07
C ALA A 28 -26.15 -53.50 -68.21
N ALA A 29 -27.15 -52.64 -68.37
CA ALA A 29 -26.98 -51.23 -68.03
C ALA A 29 -26.54 -51.11 -66.56
N PRO A 30 -25.84 -50.03 -66.16
CA PRO A 30 -25.70 -49.75 -64.74
C PRO A 30 -27.11 -49.56 -64.17
N LEU A 31 -27.59 -50.53 -63.39
CA LEU A 31 -28.68 -50.28 -62.47
C LEU A 31 -28.17 -49.17 -61.55
N ALA A 32 -28.80 -48.00 -61.63
CA ALA A 32 -28.68 -47.03 -60.56
C ALA A 32 -29.23 -47.73 -59.31
N LEU A 33 -28.34 -48.11 -58.38
CA LEU A 33 -28.79 -48.52 -57.06
C LEU A 33 -29.56 -47.33 -56.47
N ALA A 34 -30.72 -47.62 -55.89
CA ALA A 34 -31.47 -46.61 -55.18
C ALA A 34 -30.61 -46.08 -54.03
N ALA A 35 -30.55 -44.76 -53.88
CA ALA A 35 -29.89 -44.14 -52.73
C ALA A 35 -30.51 -44.67 -51.44
N PRO A 36 -29.72 -44.98 -50.39
CA PRO A 36 -30.24 -45.61 -49.19
C PRO A 36 -31.29 -44.71 -48.52
N THR A 37 -32.41 -45.30 -48.12
CA THR A 37 -33.54 -44.58 -47.52
C THR A 37 -33.72 -44.92 -46.05
N VAL A 38 -34.23 -43.97 -45.28
CA VAL A 38 -34.51 -44.14 -43.84
C VAL A 38 -35.87 -44.83 -43.68
N LEU A 39 -35.87 -46.04 -43.13
CA LEU A 39 -37.08 -46.81 -42.83
C LEU A 39 -37.78 -46.34 -41.55
N SER A 40 -37.01 -45.96 -40.53
CA SER A 40 -37.56 -45.55 -39.23
C SER A 40 -36.62 -44.64 -38.45
N ILE A 41 -37.21 -43.66 -37.77
CA ILE A 41 -36.59 -42.93 -36.66
C ILE A 41 -37.46 -43.19 -35.43
N VAL A 42 -36.86 -43.65 -34.33
CA VAL A 42 -37.56 -43.98 -33.07
C VAL A 42 -36.78 -43.47 -31.86
N SER A 43 -37.48 -43.04 -30.82
CA SER A 43 -36.89 -42.75 -29.51
C SER A 43 -37.00 -43.95 -28.57
N GLU A 44 -35.99 -44.15 -27.72
CA GLU A 44 -36.03 -45.08 -26.59
C GLU A 44 -37.09 -44.67 -25.55
N LEU A 45 -37.20 -43.36 -25.28
CA LEU A 45 -38.14 -42.80 -24.31
C LEU A 45 -39.13 -41.85 -24.99
N ASN A 46 -40.40 -42.04 -24.71
CA ASN A 46 -41.47 -41.09 -25.03
C ASN A 46 -42.55 -41.16 -23.92
N PRO A 47 -42.77 -40.09 -23.14
CA PRO A 47 -42.05 -38.81 -23.16
C PRO A 47 -40.63 -38.89 -22.58
N VAL A 48 -39.78 -37.94 -22.97
CA VAL A 48 -38.48 -37.66 -22.35
C VAL A 48 -38.65 -36.67 -21.19
N GLN A 49 -37.91 -36.88 -20.09
CA GLN A 49 -37.94 -36.04 -18.89
C GLN A 49 -36.53 -35.51 -18.55
N ALA A 50 -36.47 -34.34 -17.91
CA ALA A 50 -35.22 -33.74 -17.45
C ALA A 50 -34.42 -34.68 -16.52
N GLY A 51 -33.10 -34.74 -16.74
CA GLY A 51 -32.17 -35.63 -16.04
C GLY A 51 -32.09 -37.07 -16.58
N GLN A 52 -32.85 -37.42 -17.62
CA GLN A 52 -32.76 -38.72 -18.27
C GLN A 52 -31.66 -38.76 -19.33
N SER A 53 -31.02 -39.92 -19.50
CA SER A 53 -30.29 -40.25 -20.73
C SER A 53 -31.16 -41.19 -21.56
N PHE A 54 -31.22 -40.97 -22.87
CA PHE A 54 -31.96 -41.81 -23.81
C PHE A 54 -31.27 -41.81 -25.18
N TYR A 55 -31.74 -42.64 -26.13
CA TYR A 55 -31.26 -42.60 -27.51
C TYR A 55 -32.35 -42.46 -28.58
N LEU A 56 -31.95 -41.88 -29.71
CA LEU A 56 -32.66 -41.98 -30.99
C LEU A 56 -31.99 -43.07 -31.85
N MET A 57 -32.81 -43.92 -32.46
CA MET A 57 -32.37 -44.97 -33.38
C MET A 57 -32.89 -44.70 -34.79
N VAL A 58 -31.99 -44.76 -35.77
CA VAL A 58 -32.25 -44.58 -37.19
C VAL A 58 -31.95 -45.89 -37.93
N THR A 59 -32.94 -46.42 -38.65
CA THR A 59 -32.81 -47.65 -39.44
C THR A 59 -32.90 -47.33 -40.92
N TYR A 60 -31.98 -47.90 -41.72
CA TYR A 60 -31.89 -47.75 -43.16
C TYR A 60 -32.39 -49.01 -43.89
N ASP A 61 -32.80 -48.84 -45.15
CA ASP A 61 -33.27 -49.94 -46.02
C ASP A 61 -32.15 -50.85 -46.55
N SER A 62 -30.90 -50.43 -46.39
CA SER A 62 -29.72 -51.06 -46.98
C SER A 62 -28.45 -50.79 -46.16
N PRO A 63 -27.38 -51.61 -46.33
CA PRO A 63 -26.15 -51.47 -45.54
C PRO A 63 -25.36 -50.17 -45.82
N MET A 64 -25.11 -49.43 -44.75
CA MET A 64 -24.44 -48.13 -44.72
C MET A 64 -22.93 -48.25 -44.48
N ASP A 65 -22.18 -47.24 -44.88
CA ASP A 65 -20.78 -47.06 -44.50
C ASP A 65 -20.69 -46.62 -43.03
N THR A 66 -20.36 -47.56 -42.14
CA THR A 66 -20.30 -47.31 -40.69
C THR A 66 -19.15 -46.41 -40.25
N ALA A 67 -18.28 -45.96 -41.17
CA ALA A 67 -17.30 -44.90 -40.91
C ALA A 67 -17.88 -43.49 -41.06
N VAL A 68 -19.08 -43.33 -41.64
CA VAL A 68 -19.75 -42.05 -41.86
C VAL A 68 -21.03 -41.99 -41.04
N ASN A 69 -21.01 -41.19 -39.97
CA ASN A 69 -22.18 -41.00 -39.11
C ASN A 69 -23.14 -39.95 -39.72
N PRO A 70 -24.46 -40.19 -39.72
CA PRO A 70 -25.44 -39.16 -40.07
C PRO A 70 -25.54 -38.09 -38.98
N VAL A 71 -26.07 -36.93 -39.37
CA VAL A 71 -26.42 -35.82 -38.49
C VAL A 71 -27.93 -35.84 -38.24
N LEU A 72 -28.33 -35.85 -36.98
CA LEU A 72 -29.72 -35.65 -36.56
C LEU A 72 -29.97 -34.16 -36.30
N SER A 73 -31.17 -33.69 -36.66
CA SER A 73 -31.60 -32.30 -36.51
C SER A 73 -33.10 -32.21 -36.22
N PHE A 74 -33.54 -31.08 -35.68
CA PHE A 74 -34.92 -30.82 -35.29
C PHE A 74 -35.45 -29.66 -36.15
N PRO A 75 -36.00 -29.95 -37.35
CA PRO A 75 -36.19 -28.93 -38.39
C PRO A 75 -37.45 -28.07 -38.20
N THR A 76 -38.40 -28.50 -37.36
CA THR A 76 -39.72 -27.88 -37.25
C THR A 76 -39.67 -26.66 -36.32
N PRO A 77 -39.99 -25.44 -36.81
CA PRO A 77 -39.87 -24.22 -36.00
C PRO A 77 -40.83 -24.22 -34.80
N GLY A 78 -40.27 -24.12 -33.59
CA GLY A 78 -41.02 -24.18 -32.34
C GLY A 78 -40.94 -25.54 -31.62
N GLU A 79 -40.39 -26.56 -32.27
CA GLU A 79 -40.20 -27.90 -31.70
C GLU A 79 -38.73 -28.23 -31.40
N ASP A 80 -37.78 -27.41 -31.88
CA ASP A 80 -36.35 -27.55 -31.58
C ASP A 80 -36.12 -27.54 -30.05
N PRO A 81 -35.66 -28.64 -29.45
CA PRO A 81 -35.40 -28.72 -28.01
C PRO A 81 -34.22 -27.85 -27.57
N GLY A 82 -33.38 -27.35 -28.49
CA GLY A 82 -32.28 -26.45 -28.19
C GLY A 82 -31.34 -27.01 -27.13
N SER A 83 -31.11 -26.27 -26.04
CA SER A 83 -30.24 -26.69 -24.95
C SER A 83 -30.82 -27.79 -24.05
N PHE A 84 -32.08 -28.20 -24.22
CA PHE A 84 -32.66 -29.30 -23.43
C PHE A 84 -32.02 -30.66 -23.80
N LEU A 85 -31.60 -30.87 -25.05
CA LEU A 85 -30.97 -32.12 -25.48
C LEU A 85 -29.48 -31.94 -25.80
N MET A 86 -28.62 -32.50 -24.94
CA MET A 86 -27.18 -32.54 -25.17
C MET A 86 -26.77 -33.86 -25.83
N PRO A 87 -26.21 -33.87 -27.06
CA PRO A 87 -25.71 -35.09 -27.68
C PRO A 87 -24.45 -35.58 -26.93
N LYS A 88 -24.46 -36.85 -26.51
CA LYS A 88 -23.45 -37.43 -25.60
C LYS A 88 -22.46 -38.34 -26.33
N SER A 89 -22.96 -39.24 -27.16
CA SER A 89 -22.17 -40.17 -27.99
C SER A 89 -23.06 -40.81 -29.06
N SER A 90 -22.46 -41.38 -30.10
CA SER A 90 -23.18 -42.15 -31.12
C SER A 90 -22.40 -43.34 -31.65
N ASP A 91 -23.12 -44.33 -32.15
CA ASP A 91 -22.58 -45.60 -32.63
C ASP A 91 -23.45 -46.26 -33.70
N TRP A 92 -22.83 -47.00 -34.62
CA TRP A 92 -23.54 -47.92 -35.51
C TRP A 92 -23.75 -49.26 -34.78
N VAL A 93 -25.01 -49.56 -34.46
CA VAL A 93 -25.41 -50.79 -33.77
C VAL A 93 -25.22 -52.01 -34.68
N ASN A 94 -25.44 -51.82 -35.98
CA ASN A 94 -25.14 -52.76 -37.06
C ASN A 94 -25.08 -51.98 -38.39
N ALA A 95 -24.79 -52.64 -39.51
CA ALA A 95 -24.64 -51.99 -40.82
C ALA A 95 -25.91 -51.26 -41.34
N THR A 96 -27.08 -51.48 -40.76
CA THR A 96 -28.36 -50.83 -41.15
C THR A 96 -28.93 -49.92 -40.06
N THR A 97 -28.26 -49.77 -38.92
CA THR A 97 -28.84 -49.10 -37.73
C THR A 97 -27.83 -48.21 -37.03
N PHE A 98 -28.12 -46.90 -37.01
CA PHE A 98 -27.38 -45.89 -36.27
C PHE A 98 -28.10 -45.51 -34.97
N ARG A 99 -27.35 -45.20 -33.92
CA ARG A 99 -27.86 -44.75 -32.63
C ARG A 99 -27.16 -43.48 -32.17
N GLN A 100 -27.94 -42.49 -31.76
CA GLN A 100 -27.45 -41.25 -31.16
C GLN A 100 -27.99 -41.13 -29.74
N ILE A 101 -27.09 -41.04 -28.75
CA ILE A 101 -27.42 -40.91 -27.33
C ILE A 101 -27.45 -39.42 -26.95
N TYR A 102 -28.48 -39.04 -26.19
CA TYR A 102 -28.69 -37.70 -25.63
C TYR A 102 -28.81 -37.76 -24.10
N GLU A 103 -28.50 -36.64 -23.47
CA GLU A 103 -28.82 -36.35 -22.07
C GLU A 103 -29.76 -35.13 -22.01
N ALA A 104 -30.85 -35.26 -21.26
CA ALA A 104 -31.87 -34.23 -21.12
C ALA A 104 -31.56 -33.32 -19.92
N ASP A 105 -31.38 -32.02 -20.16
CA ASP A 105 -31.01 -31.04 -19.12
C ASP A 105 -32.23 -30.53 -18.32
N TYR A 106 -31.98 -29.96 -17.14
CA TYR A 106 -33.01 -29.37 -16.26
C TYR A 106 -33.40 -27.95 -16.69
N VAL A 107 -33.85 -27.81 -17.93
CA VAL A 107 -34.29 -26.53 -18.54
C VAL A 107 -35.79 -26.58 -18.84
N THR A 108 -36.50 -25.48 -18.59
CA THR A 108 -37.94 -25.35 -18.90
C THR A 108 -38.17 -25.29 -20.41
N VAL A 109 -38.78 -26.34 -20.96
CA VAL A 109 -39.33 -26.37 -22.32
C VAL A 109 -40.85 -26.38 -22.24
N ASN A 110 -41.51 -25.57 -23.06
CA ASN A 110 -42.98 -25.65 -23.20
C ASN A 110 -43.30 -26.90 -24.04
N THR A 111 -44.16 -27.78 -23.55
CA THR A 111 -44.50 -29.10 -24.14
C THR A 111 -44.54 -29.08 -25.68
N SER A 112 -43.53 -29.66 -26.31
CA SER A 112 -43.48 -29.93 -27.74
C SER A 112 -43.42 -31.45 -27.98
N THR A 113 -44.18 -31.90 -28.98
CA THR A 113 -43.80 -33.05 -29.80
C THR A 113 -42.54 -32.65 -30.57
N VAL A 114 -41.61 -33.58 -30.80
CA VAL A 114 -40.35 -33.27 -31.50
C VAL A 114 -40.24 -34.05 -32.80
N ASP A 115 -40.33 -33.32 -33.91
CA ASP A 115 -39.95 -33.79 -35.24
C ASP A 115 -38.44 -33.99 -35.38
N VAL A 116 -38.01 -35.08 -36.03
CA VAL A 116 -36.58 -35.38 -36.27
C VAL A 116 -36.31 -35.57 -37.76
N ALA A 117 -35.31 -34.87 -38.26
CA ALA A 117 -34.68 -35.13 -39.55
C ALA A 117 -33.29 -35.73 -39.38
N VAL A 118 -32.87 -36.55 -40.35
CA VAL A 118 -31.56 -37.19 -40.39
C VAL A 118 -30.98 -37.20 -41.80
N ASP A 119 -29.73 -36.76 -41.94
CA ASP A 119 -29.05 -36.65 -43.24
C ASP A 119 -27.53 -36.94 -43.11
N GLY A 120 -26.84 -37.12 -44.23
CA GLY A 120 -25.38 -37.12 -44.30
C GLY A 120 -24.67 -38.48 -44.19
N ALA A 121 -25.37 -39.60 -44.00
CA ALA A 121 -24.77 -40.92 -44.19
C ALA A 121 -24.68 -41.33 -45.67
N GLN A 122 -23.88 -42.35 -45.97
CA GLN A 122 -23.73 -42.93 -47.30
C GLN A 122 -23.74 -44.48 -47.25
N ASP A 123 -24.08 -45.14 -48.35
CA ASP A 123 -23.92 -46.60 -48.45
C ASP A 123 -22.44 -47.02 -48.61
N THR A 124 -22.20 -48.32 -48.52
CA THR A 124 -20.85 -48.91 -48.73
C THR A 124 -20.24 -48.71 -50.13
N LEU A 125 -20.99 -48.12 -51.07
CA LEU A 125 -20.55 -47.76 -52.42
C LEU A 125 -20.37 -46.23 -52.59
N GLY A 126 -20.61 -45.44 -51.54
CA GLY A 126 -20.51 -43.98 -51.53
C GLY A 126 -21.74 -43.23 -52.06
N ALA A 127 -22.89 -43.89 -52.20
CA ALA A 127 -24.15 -43.21 -52.51
C ALA A 127 -24.70 -42.54 -51.24
N ALA A 128 -24.81 -41.20 -51.27
CA ALA A 128 -25.41 -40.44 -50.17
C ALA A 128 -26.87 -40.86 -49.92
N GLN A 129 -27.30 -40.85 -48.65
CA GLN A 129 -28.68 -41.15 -48.29
C GLN A 129 -29.69 -40.18 -48.88
N VAL A 130 -30.92 -40.63 -49.02
CA VAL A 130 -32.06 -39.71 -49.09
C VAL A 130 -32.30 -39.13 -47.69
N PRO A 131 -32.43 -37.79 -47.53
CA PRO A 131 -32.73 -37.20 -46.24
C PRO A 131 -34.01 -37.79 -45.62
N GLY A 132 -33.91 -38.27 -44.39
CA GLY A 132 -35.02 -38.84 -43.64
C GLY A 132 -35.71 -37.79 -42.78
N PHE A 133 -37.03 -37.87 -42.67
CA PHE A 133 -37.84 -37.04 -41.77
C PHE A 133 -38.92 -37.91 -41.12
N LYS A 134 -39.11 -37.71 -39.81
CA LYS A 134 -40.17 -38.35 -39.04
C LYS A 134 -40.77 -37.31 -38.10
N ALA A 135 -42.07 -37.10 -38.24
CA ALA A 135 -42.83 -36.25 -37.33
C ALA A 135 -43.14 -36.98 -36.00
N ASP A 136 -43.33 -36.20 -34.94
CA ASP A 136 -43.80 -36.64 -33.61
C ASP A 136 -43.00 -37.83 -33.04
N VAL A 137 -41.67 -37.74 -32.98
CA VAL A 137 -40.81 -38.88 -32.56
C VAL A 137 -40.87 -39.11 -31.05
N PHE A 138 -40.90 -38.03 -30.27
CA PHE A 138 -41.06 -38.07 -28.80
C PHE A 138 -41.64 -36.76 -28.27
N ASP A 139 -42.30 -36.84 -27.11
CA ASP A 139 -42.79 -35.69 -26.34
C ASP A 139 -41.78 -35.28 -25.26
N ILE A 140 -41.76 -34.00 -24.88
CA ILE A 140 -41.02 -33.51 -23.71
C ILE A 140 -41.98 -33.19 -22.57
N THR A 141 -41.79 -33.82 -21.40
CA THR A 141 -42.56 -33.48 -20.18
C THR A 141 -41.84 -32.38 -19.39
N PRO A 142 -42.44 -31.18 -19.19
CA PRO A 142 -41.85 -30.14 -18.37
C PRO A 142 -41.84 -30.55 -16.89
N TYR A 143 -40.65 -30.63 -16.30
CA TYR A 143 -40.48 -30.87 -14.88
C TYR A 143 -40.28 -29.55 -14.13
N VAL A 144 -41.36 -29.00 -13.56
CA VAL A 144 -41.27 -27.82 -12.69
C VAL A 144 -40.76 -28.24 -11.31
N VAL A 145 -39.45 -28.10 -11.09
CA VAL A 145 -38.91 -28.16 -9.72
C VAL A 145 -39.30 -26.88 -9.00
N VAL A 146 -40.29 -26.95 -8.11
CA VAL A 146 -40.61 -25.83 -7.20
C VAL A 146 -39.54 -25.76 -6.11
N ILE A 147 -38.37 -25.21 -6.49
CA ILE A 147 -37.32 -24.86 -5.54
C ILE A 147 -37.77 -23.55 -4.87
N PRO A 148 -37.93 -23.52 -3.53
CA PRO A 148 -38.38 -22.31 -2.83
C PRO A 148 -37.36 -21.17 -3.02
N PRO A 149 -37.77 -19.90 -2.86
CA PRO A 149 -36.83 -18.79 -2.89
C PRO A 149 -35.73 -18.93 -1.83
N PRO A 150 -34.52 -18.42 -2.09
CA PRO A 150 -33.48 -18.34 -1.09
C PRO A 150 -33.96 -17.48 0.10
N SER A 151 -33.55 -17.84 1.31
CA SER A 151 -33.77 -17.05 2.52
C SER A 151 -32.47 -16.90 3.30
N VAL A 152 -32.33 -15.78 4.00
CA VAL A 152 -31.16 -15.52 4.86
C VAL A 152 -31.23 -16.47 6.05
N GLN A 153 -30.19 -17.27 6.24
CA GLN A 153 -30.04 -18.20 7.35
C GLN A 153 -29.48 -17.50 8.58
N ASP A 154 -28.36 -16.78 8.43
CA ASP A 154 -27.78 -15.90 9.44
C ASP A 154 -26.84 -14.85 8.83
N MET A 155 -26.44 -13.88 9.65
CA MET A 155 -25.42 -12.89 9.37
C MET A 155 -24.39 -12.93 10.51
N ARG A 156 -23.10 -13.00 10.18
CA ARG A 156 -22.00 -13.07 11.16
C ARG A 156 -20.92 -12.05 10.84
N GLY A 157 -20.72 -11.12 11.76
CA GLY A 157 -19.66 -10.12 11.74
C GLY A 157 -18.42 -10.59 12.49
N VAL A 158 -17.25 -10.25 11.97
CA VAL A 158 -15.94 -10.60 12.52
C VAL A 158 -14.97 -9.42 12.38
N ILE A 159 -14.18 -9.17 13.42
CA ILE A 159 -12.99 -8.31 13.42
C ILE A 159 -11.83 -9.14 13.98
N ASP A 160 -10.68 -9.21 13.29
CA ASP A 160 -9.49 -9.94 13.74
C ASP A 160 -9.75 -11.40 14.20
N ASN A 161 -10.64 -12.12 13.49
CA ASN A 161 -11.15 -13.46 13.82
C ASN A 161 -11.99 -13.57 15.11
N VAL A 162 -12.40 -12.45 15.73
CA VAL A 162 -13.33 -12.39 16.86
C VAL A 162 -14.72 -11.97 16.39
N PHE A 163 -15.76 -12.69 16.78
CA PHE A 163 -17.16 -12.37 16.42
C PHE A 163 -17.64 -11.10 17.13
N VAL A 164 -18.32 -10.22 16.38
CA VAL A 164 -19.00 -9.03 16.94
C VAL A 164 -20.50 -9.26 17.21
N ASN A 165 -20.97 -10.50 17.03
CA ASN A 165 -22.39 -10.89 17.10
C ASN A 165 -22.61 -12.06 18.08
N PRO A 166 -23.82 -12.18 18.67
CA PRO A 166 -24.89 -11.18 18.67
C PRO A 166 -24.58 -10.03 19.65
N ALA A 167 -25.32 -8.93 19.56
CA ALA A 167 -25.17 -7.78 20.47
C ALA A 167 -25.20 -8.22 21.95
N GLY A 168 -24.36 -7.60 22.77
CA GLY A 168 -24.23 -7.89 24.21
C GLY A 168 -23.49 -9.19 24.58
N SER A 169 -23.06 -10.01 23.62
CA SER A 169 -22.21 -11.20 23.88
C SER A 169 -21.09 -11.40 22.86
N GLY A 170 -21.28 -10.94 21.63
CA GLY A 170 -20.20 -10.65 20.71
C GLY A 170 -19.41 -9.41 21.12
N ARG A 171 -18.23 -9.25 20.54
CA ARG A 171 -17.34 -8.12 20.76
C ARG A 171 -17.97 -6.81 20.26
N VAL A 172 -18.06 -5.80 21.12
CA VAL A 172 -18.48 -4.45 20.72
C VAL A 172 -17.42 -3.84 19.79
N ILE A 173 -17.85 -3.09 18.77
CA ILE A 173 -16.95 -2.31 17.91
C ILE A 173 -16.60 -1.02 18.65
N THR A 174 -15.32 -0.75 18.89
CA THR A 174 -14.88 0.38 19.73
C THR A 174 -13.72 1.16 19.11
N ASP A 175 -13.22 2.20 19.77
CA ASP A 175 -12.07 3.01 19.30
C ASP A 175 -10.83 2.17 18.94
N ALA A 176 -10.67 1.03 19.63
CA ALA A 176 -9.59 0.09 19.37
C ALA A 176 -9.67 -0.59 17.98
N ASP A 177 -10.75 -0.37 17.24
CA ASP A 177 -10.98 -0.86 15.88
C ASP A 177 -10.95 0.23 14.80
N ILE A 178 -10.77 1.50 15.15
CA ILE A 178 -10.66 2.57 14.16
C ILE A 178 -9.54 2.25 13.16
N GLY A 179 -9.86 2.34 11.86
CA GLY A 179 -8.97 1.97 10.76
C GLY A 179 -8.90 0.48 10.43
N LYS A 180 -9.55 -0.40 11.21
CA LYS A 180 -9.76 -1.81 10.85
C LYS A 180 -10.97 -1.97 9.92
N THR A 181 -11.21 -3.22 9.51
CA THR A 181 -12.38 -3.62 8.73
C THR A 181 -13.19 -4.65 9.52
N VAL A 182 -14.51 -4.46 9.61
CA VAL A 182 -15.44 -5.52 10.00
C VAL A 182 -15.91 -6.26 8.75
N GLU A 183 -15.82 -7.59 8.78
CA GLU A 183 -16.36 -8.47 7.75
C GLU A 183 -17.70 -9.04 8.23
N PHE A 184 -18.78 -8.79 7.50
CA PHE A 184 -20.05 -9.47 7.69
C PHE A 184 -20.27 -10.54 6.61
N VAL A 185 -20.45 -11.78 7.03
CA VAL A 185 -20.83 -12.91 6.17
C VAL A 185 -22.33 -13.16 6.33
N ILE A 186 -23.09 -12.96 5.25
CA ILE A 186 -24.52 -13.32 5.18
C ILE A 186 -24.61 -14.65 4.46
N ARG A 187 -25.31 -15.62 5.08
CA ARG A 187 -25.50 -16.97 4.52
C ARG A 187 -26.95 -17.19 4.12
N TYR A 188 -27.14 -17.90 3.01
CA TYR A 188 -28.43 -18.30 2.47
C TYR A 188 -28.65 -19.81 2.63
N ASN A 189 -29.90 -20.20 2.88
CA ASN A 189 -30.30 -21.60 3.09
C ASN A 189 -30.06 -22.50 1.86
N ILE A 190 -30.13 -21.94 0.65
CA ILE A 190 -29.90 -22.61 -0.64
C ILE A 190 -28.98 -21.77 -1.54
N ALA A 191 -28.54 -22.36 -2.65
CA ALA A 191 -27.65 -21.70 -3.61
C ALA A 191 -28.34 -20.56 -4.38
N THR A 192 -27.70 -19.40 -4.34
CA THR A 192 -27.84 -18.26 -5.26
C THR A 192 -26.71 -18.32 -6.29
N ASP A 193 -26.88 -17.74 -7.48
CA ASP A 193 -25.89 -17.89 -8.56
C ASP A 193 -25.45 -16.54 -9.16
N TYR A 194 -24.20 -16.49 -9.60
CA TYR A 194 -23.38 -15.29 -9.71
C TYR A 194 -23.54 -14.55 -11.04
N ALA A 195 -23.69 -13.24 -10.95
CA ALA A 195 -22.64 -12.36 -11.48
C ALA A 195 -22.01 -11.61 -10.28
N GLY A 196 -20.70 -11.34 -10.34
CA GLY A 196 -19.98 -10.75 -9.21
C GLY A 196 -20.46 -9.34 -8.83
N CYS A 197 -19.93 -8.81 -7.73
CA CYS A 197 -20.14 -7.42 -7.29
C CYS A 197 -18.95 -6.54 -7.77
N PRO A 198 -18.93 -6.03 -9.01
CA PRO A 198 -17.92 -5.06 -9.42
C PRO A 198 -18.13 -3.74 -8.67
N ASN A 199 -17.09 -3.28 -7.98
CA ASN A 199 -17.15 -2.03 -7.20
C ASN A 199 -17.65 -0.84 -8.03
N GLY A 200 -18.61 -0.10 -7.48
CA GLY A 200 -18.99 1.23 -7.99
C GLY A 200 -20.03 1.27 -9.12
N VAL A 201 -20.62 0.16 -9.54
CA VAL A 201 -21.74 0.17 -10.51
C VAL A 201 -23.07 -0.08 -9.79
N THR A 202 -24.01 0.84 -9.93
CA THR A 202 -25.40 0.75 -9.45
C THR A 202 -26.26 -0.24 -10.26
N LEU A 203 -25.90 -1.53 -10.22
CA LEU A 203 -26.77 -2.62 -10.68
C LEU A 203 -27.49 -3.26 -9.49
N ASN A 204 -28.69 -2.74 -9.24
CA ASN A 204 -29.46 -2.80 -8.00
C ASN A 204 -30.06 -4.17 -7.61
N TYR A 205 -29.43 -5.30 -7.99
CA TYR A 205 -30.04 -6.64 -7.89
C TYR A 205 -29.11 -7.83 -7.57
N LEU A 206 -27.79 -7.64 -7.41
CA LEU A 206 -26.83 -8.77 -7.30
C LEU A 206 -26.06 -8.88 -5.97
N CYS A 207 -26.13 -7.87 -5.11
CA CYS A 207 -25.51 -7.85 -3.79
C CYS A 207 -26.57 -7.34 -2.80
N PRO A 208 -26.81 -7.99 -1.64
CA PRO A 208 -27.90 -7.59 -0.77
C PRO A 208 -27.63 -6.21 -0.16
N ASN A 209 -28.63 -5.34 -0.19
CA ASN A 209 -28.57 -4.05 0.50
C ASN A 209 -28.82 -4.25 2.00
N LEU A 210 -28.06 -3.55 2.84
CA LEU A 210 -28.23 -3.60 4.30
C LEU A 210 -28.87 -2.30 4.78
N VAL A 211 -30.09 -2.42 5.30
CA VAL A 211 -30.82 -1.29 5.88
C VAL A 211 -30.71 -1.37 7.39
N PHE A 212 -30.03 -0.40 8.00
CA PHE A 212 -29.92 -0.27 9.45
C PHE A 212 -31.19 0.38 9.99
N THR A 213 -31.98 -0.35 10.79
CA THR A 213 -33.38 0.02 11.04
C THR A 213 -33.63 0.80 12.35
N ASN A 214 -32.67 0.84 13.27
CA ASN A 214 -32.80 1.51 14.57
C ASN A 214 -31.76 2.61 14.85
N THR A 215 -30.94 2.95 13.85
CA THR A 215 -29.83 3.92 13.95
C THR A 215 -30.10 5.23 13.20
N GLY A 216 -31.26 5.36 12.53
CA GLY A 216 -31.64 6.53 11.73
C GLY A 216 -30.94 6.64 10.36
N GLY A 217 -30.07 5.69 10.03
CA GLY A 217 -29.25 5.66 8.82
C GLY A 217 -28.09 4.69 8.98
N ILE A 218 -27.14 4.72 8.06
CA ILE A 218 -25.85 4.02 8.23
C ILE A 218 -25.12 4.64 9.43
N PRO A 219 -24.64 3.85 10.41
CA PRO A 219 -23.84 4.36 11.54
C PRO A 219 -22.59 5.11 11.06
N LEU A 220 -22.24 6.22 11.71
CA LEU A 220 -21.11 7.08 11.30
C LEU A 220 -19.76 6.36 11.41
N SER A 221 -19.65 5.41 12.33
CA SER A 221 -18.46 4.56 12.52
C SER A 221 -18.25 3.55 11.39
N LEU A 222 -19.18 3.43 10.44
CA LEU A 222 -19.16 2.39 9.40
C LEU A 222 -19.21 3.01 8.00
N THR A 223 -18.12 2.87 7.25
CA THR A 223 -18.08 3.21 5.81
C THR A 223 -17.98 1.95 4.96
N ASN A 224 -18.86 1.83 3.96
CA ASN A 224 -18.89 0.67 3.06
C ASN A 224 -17.62 0.61 2.19
N LEU A 225 -16.91 -0.53 2.22
CA LEU A 225 -15.66 -0.72 1.48
C LEU A 225 -15.87 -1.54 0.21
N SER A 226 -16.48 -2.72 0.34
CA SER A 226 -16.79 -3.61 -0.78
C SER A 226 -17.73 -4.75 -0.36
N ALA A 227 -18.32 -5.44 -1.32
CA ALA A 227 -19.00 -6.72 -1.12
C ALA A 227 -18.48 -7.74 -2.15
N THR A 228 -18.34 -9.00 -1.75
CA THR A 228 -17.94 -10.10 -2.64
C THR A 228 -18.69 -11.37 -2.26
N TRP A 229 -19.14 -12.12 -3.26
CA TRP A 229 -19.71 -13.45 -3.03
C TRP A 229 -18.58 -14.46 -2.76
N ALA A 230 -18.63 -15.13 -1.60
CA ALA A 230 -17.62 -16.06 -1.12
C ALA A 230 -17.91 -17.53 -1.45
N SER A 231 -19.20 -17.86 -1.61
CA SER A 231 -19.66 -19.13 -2.17
C SER A 231 -21.05 -18.92 -2.79
N ARG A 232 -21.62 -19.94 -3.42
CA ARG A 232 -23.02 -19.91 -3.90
C ARG A 232 -24.06 -19.67 -2.80
N ASN A 233 -23.70 -19.74 -1.52
CA ASN A 233 -24.64 -19.56 -0.41
C ASN A 233 -24.16 -18.48 0.58
N ALA A 234 -23.11 -17.72 0.26
CA ALA A 234 -22.53 -16.76 1.21
C ALA A 234 -21.92 -15.53 0.54
N VAL A 235 -22.27 -14.34 1.03
CA VAL A 235 -21.68 -13.05 0.63
C VAL A 235 -20.94 -12.44 1.81
N ARG A 236 -19.71 -11.96 1.55
CA ARG A 236 -18.85 -11.20 2.47
C ARG A 236 -19.01 -9.72 2.15
N ILE A 237 -19.29 -8.91 3.17
CA ILE A 237 -19.44 -7.46 3.05
C ILE A 237 -18.46 -6.81 4.02
N TYR A 238 -17.59 -5.95 3.49
CA TYR A 238 -16.53 -5.29 4.22
C TYR A 238 -16.88 -3.84 4.48
N TRP A 239 -16.68 -3.41 5.72
CA TRP A 239 -16.88 -2.03 6.16
C TRP A 239 -15.64 -1.57 6.91
N THR A 240 -15.07 -0.43 6.54
CA THR A 240 -14.01 0.22 7.33
C THR A 240 -14.64 0.90 8.54
N ILE A 241 -13.97 0.75 9.68
CA ILE A 241 -14.39 1.32 10.96
C ILE A 241 -13.73 2.69 11.13
N ALA A 242 -14.55 3.69 11.45
CA ALA A 242 -14.15 5.07 11.72
C ALA A 242 -14.55 5.48 13.13
N ASP A 243 -13.98 6.58 13.62
CA ASP A 243 -14.51 7.29 14.79
C ASP A 243 -15.81 8.00 14.38
N GLY A 244 -16.92 7.59 15.00
CA GLY A 244 -18.25 8.17 14.80
C GLY A 244 -18.77 8.96 16.01
N ASP A 245 -18.04 8.98 17.14
CA ASP A 245 -18.48 9.45 18.46
C ASP A 245 -19.91 8.96 18.83
N GLU A 246 -20.23 7.69 18.53
CA GLU A 246 -21.58 7.13 18.62
C GLU A 246 -21.64 5.81 19.42
N GLN A 247 -22.80 5.56 20.02
CA GLN A 247 -23.03 4.41 20.91
C GLN A 247 -24.39 3.77 20.61
N PHE A 248 -24.37 2.47 20.33
CA PHE A 248 -25.53 1.64 20.02
C PHE A 248 -25.40 0.26 20.68
N ASP A 249 -26.12 0.05 21.79
CA ASP A 249 -26.17 -1.22 22.54
C ASP A 249 -26.59 -2.42 21.68
N SER A 250 -27.33 -2.16 20.60
CA SER A 250 -27.82 -3.16 19.66
C SER A 250 -28.14 -2.49 18.32
N ILE A 251 -27.67 -3.08 17.23
CA ILE A 251 -27.99 -2.67 15.85
C ILE A 251 -28.85 -3.74 15.18
N ASN A 252 -29.94 -3.30 14.57
CA ASN A 252 -30.86 -4.12 13.79
C ASN A 252 -30.65 -3.86 12.30
N ILE A 253 -30.63 -4.93 11.50
CA ILE A 253 -30.41 -4.86 10.05
C ILE A 253 -31.53 -5.61 9.34
N THR A 254 -32.16 -4.95 8.37
CA THR A 254 -32.90 -5.64 7.31
C THR A 254 -31.94 -5.93 6.17
N VAL A 255 -31.72 -7.22 5.90
CA VAL A 255 -31.09 -7.67 4.65
C VAL A 255 -32.18 -7.60 3.58
N ALA A 256 -32.04 -6.67 2.64
CA ALA A 256 -33.04 -6.47 1.60
C ALA A 256 -33.17 -7.70 0.68
N GLY A 257 -34.37 -7.89 0.16
CA GLY A 257 -34.71 -8.87 -0.84
C GLY A 257 -34.08 -8.59 -2.21
N GLY A 258 -34.35 -9.48 -3.16
CA GLY A 258 -33.99 -9.29 -4.55
C GLY A 258 -32.82 -10.14 -5.08
N VAL A 259 -32.11 -10.86 -4.21
CA VAL A 259 -31.11 -11.87 -4.58
C VAL A 259 -31.84 -13.15 -5.00
N GLY A 260 -31.59 -13.60 -6.23
CA GLY A 260 -32.24 -14.78 -6.81
C GLY A 260 -31.28 -15.86 -7.28
N ARG A 261 -31.82 -16.82 -8.04
CA ARG A 261 -31.07 -17.89 -8.69
C ARG A 261 -30.89 -17.53 -10.18
N LYS A 262 -29.87 -18.10 -10.85
CA LYS A 262 -29.57 -17.79 -12.27
C LYS A 262 -30.44 -18.58 -13.24
N ASP A 263 -30.85 -19.78 -12.83
CA ASP A 263 -31.76 -20.65 -13.57
C ASP A 263 -33.21 -20.13 -13.55
N ASP A 264 -33.61 -19.38 -12.51
CA ASP A 264 -34.84 -18.58 -12.52
C ASP A 264 -34.66 -17.25 -11.77
N THR A 265 -34.54 -16.17 -12.54
CA THR A 265 -34.36 -14.80 -12.03
C THR A 265 -35.64 -14.21 -11.40
N ASN A 266 -36.79 -14.88 -11.52
CA ASN A 266 -38.03 -14.47 -10.86
C ASN A 266 -38.12 -14.98 -9.41
N ILE A 267 -37.33 -15.99 -9.04
CA ILE A 267 -37.29 -16.57 -7.70
C ILE A 267 -36.21 -15.85 -6.88
N LYS A 268 -36.64 -14.89 -6.05
CA LYS A 268 -35.79 -13.99 -5.25
C LYS A 268 -36.12 -14.05 -3.75
N ASN A 269 -35.13 -13.84 -2.89
CA ASN A 269 -35.37 -13.71 -1.45
C ASN A 269 -36.25 -12.50 -1.13
N SER A 270 -37.05 -12.61 -0.07
CA SER A 270 -37.70 -11.47 0.57
C SER A 270 -36.74 -10.76 1.53
N ASP A 271 -37.08 -9.52 1.88
CA ASP A 271 -36.47 -8.80 3.00
C ASP A 271 -36.45 -9.69 4.26
N THR A 272 -35.31 -9.72 4.95
CA THR A 272 -35.15 -10.46 6.21
C THR A 272 -34.64 -9.51 7.29
N ALA A 273 -35.47 -9.29 8.32
CA ALA A 273 -35.09 -8.49 9.48
C ALA A 273 -34.31 -9.33 10.49
N LEU A 274 -33.13 -8.83 10.89
CA LEU A 274 -32.26 -9.38 11.91
C LEU A 274 -32.15 -8.36 13.04
N THR A 275 -32.41 -8.79 14.28
CA THR A 275 -32.34 -7.94 15.47
C THR A 275 -31.16 -8.31 16.35
N GLY A 276 -30.63 -7.36 17.12
CA GLY A 276 -29.51 -7.62 18.04
C GLY A 276 -28.26 -8.11 17.32
N VAL A 277 -27.98 -7.58 16.12
CA VAL A 277 -26.97 -8.14 15.22
C VAL A 277 -25.59 -7.94 15.84
N PHE A 278 -25.20 -6.69 16.14
CA PHE A 278 -23.96 -6.33 16.83
C PHE A 278 -24.16 -5.00 17.58
N SER A 279 -23.14 -4.52 18.29
CA SER A 279 -23.14 -3.22 18.97
C SER A 279 -21.91 -2.38 18.60
N ILE A 280 -22.04 -1.06 18.70
CA ILE A 280 -20.99 -0.06 18.49
C ILE A 280 -20.88 0.80 19.75
N ASP A 281 -19.66 1.11 20.14
CA ASP A 281 -19.36 2.11 21.16
C ASP A 281 -18.02 2.79 20.82
N THR A 282 -18.06 3.78 19.94
CA THR A 282 -16.93 4.64 19.51
C THR A 282 -16.97 6.00 20.19
N LYS A 283 -17.75 6.13 21.27
CA LYS A 283 -17.99 7.39 21.96
C LYS A 283 -16.99 7.57 23.09
N ASN A 284 -16.25 8.67 23.10
CA ASN A 284 -15.27 8.89 24.17
C ASN A 284 -15.93 9.40 25.47
N PRO A 285 -15.70 8.76 26.63
CA PRO A 285 -16.21 9.28 27.89
C PRO A 285 -15.61 10.65 28.23
N THR A 286 -16.43 11.55 28.76
CA THR A 286 -16.04 12.93 29.08
C THR A 286 -16.11 13.19 30.58
N VAL A 287 -15.43 14.24 31.05
CA VAL A 287 -15.52 14.68 32.44
C VAL A 287 -16.57 15.79 32.54
N GLY A 288 -17.61 15.57 33.34
CA GLY A 288 -18.67 16.55 33.59
C GLY A 288 -18.29 17.59 34.64
N SER A 289 -17.59 17.19 35.71
CA SER A 289 -17.13 18.11 36.75
C SER A 289 -15.94 17.56 37.55
N VAL A 290 -15.25 18.46 38.27
CA VAL A 290 -14.34 18.12 39.37
C VAL A 290 -14.73 18.97 40.58
N THR A 291 -15.01 18.34 41.71
CA THR A 291 -15.48 18.99 42.94
C THR A 291 -14.45 18.81 44.06
N PRO A 292 -13.94 19.88 44.69
CA PRO A 292 -13.02 19.78 45.81
C PRO A 292 -13.77 19.66 47.15
N SER A 293 -13.18 18.97 48.12
CA SER A 293 -13.66 18.99 49.52
C SER A 293 -13.51 20.34 50.23
N ALA A 294 -12.69 21.26 49.70
CA ALA A 294 -12.63 22.66 50.13
C ALA A 294 -12.29 23.57 48.94
N ALA A 295 -13.08 24.64 48.76
CA ALA A 295 -12.88 25.61 47.67
C ALA A 295 -11.62 26.50 47.85
N THR A 296 -11.08 26.59 49.07
CA THR A 296 -9.84 27.32 49.37
C THR A 296 -8.98 26.53 50.35
N LEU A 297 -7.78 26.15 49.92
CA LEU A 297 -6.72 25.67 50.80
C LEU A 297 -6.13 26.84 51.58
N ARG A 298 -6.09 26.71 52.90
CA ARG A 298 -5.49 27.67 53.84
C ARG A 298 -5.02 26.94 55.08
N SER A 299 -4.25 27.60 55.95
CA SER A 299 -3.77 26.98 57.19
C SER A 299 -4.93 26.36 57.99
N GLY A 300 -4.82 25.06 58.29
CA GLY A 300 -5.85 24.26 58.97
C GLY A 300 -7.08 23.87 58.13
N VAL A 301 -7.06 24.05 56.79
CA VAL A 301 -8.18 23.71 55.89
C VAL A 301 -7.67 22.93 54.66
N PRO A 302 -8.21 21.71 54.40
CA PRO A 302 -9.26 21.02 55.14
C PRO A 302 -8.83 20.62 56.55
N ALA A 303 -9.78 20.56 57.50
CA ALA A 303 -9.50 20.19 58.89
C ALA A 303 -8.98 18.75 59.06
N SER A 304 -9.19 17.90 58.05
CA SER A 304 -8.62 16.54 57.94
C SER A 304 -7.14 16.51 57.54
N GLY A 305 -6.56 17.63 57.09
CA GLY A 305 -5.24 17.65 56.44
C GLY A 305 -5.22 17.02 55.05
N VAL A 306 -6.38 16.63 54.50
CA VAL A 306 -6.51 15.93 53.21
C VAL A 306 -7.47 16.70 52.30
N GLN A 307 -6.97 17.14 51.15
CA GLN A 307 -7.76 17.68 50.05
C GLN A 307 -8.20 16.54 49.14
N THR A 308 -9.51 16.42 48.94
CA THR A 308 -10.10 15.42 48.05
C THR A 308 -10.64 16.10 46.81
N LEU A 309 -10.42 15.52 45.63
CA LEU A 309 -11.02 15.94 44.36
C LEU A 309 -11.88 14.80 43.82
N THR A 310 -13.18 15.01 43.73
CA THR A 310 -14.13 14.05 43.14
C THR A 310 -14.38 14.43 41.69
N VAL A 311 -14.04 13.55 40.76
CA VAL A 311 -14.27 13.67 39.32
C VAL A 311 -15.59 12.96 38.99
N ALA A 312 -16.47 13.61 38.24
CA ALA A 312 -17.68 12.98 37.68
C ALA A 312 -17.54 12.82 36.16
N PHE A 313 -17.80 11.63 35.65
CA PHE A 313 -17.75 11.27 34.22
C PHE A 313 -19.15 11.27 33.58
N SER A 314 -19.21 11.34 32.24
CA SER A 314 -20.49 11.33 31.48
C SER A 314 -21.20 9.97 31.45
N GLU A 315 -20.48 8.89 31.73
CA GLU A 315 -20.99 7.51 31.68
C GLU A 315 -20.17 6.58 32.60
N ALA A 316 -20.54 5.29 32.59
CA ALA A 316 -19.93 4.27 33.42
C ALA A 316 -18.52 3.91 32.91
N MET A 317 -17.54 4.06 33.80
CA MET A 317 -16.12 3.85 33.55
C MET A 317 -15.67 2.45 33.96
N ASP A 318 -14.56 1.97 33.39
CA ASP A 318 -13.85 0.82 33.94
C ASP A 318 -13.19 1.22 35.26
N THR A 319 -13.65 0.64 36.37
CA THR A 319 -13.14 0.96 37.72
C THR A 319 -11.76 0.35 38.00
N ALA A 320 -11.21 -0.49 37.12
CA ALA A 320 -9.79 -0.83 37.13
C ALA A 320 -8.91 0.26 36.46
N SER A 321 -9.50 1.08 35.59
CA SER A 321 -8.82 2.17 34.90
C SER A 321 -8.72 3.40 35.81
N THR A 322 -7.52 3.78 36.23
CA THR A 322 -7.31 4.91 37.15
C THR A 322 -6.99 6.19 36.38
N PRO A 323 -7.79 7.28 36.49
CA PRO A 323 -7.47 8.55 35.86
C PRO A 323 -6.29 9.24 36.54
N THR A 324 -5.48 9.92 35.74
CA THR A 324 -4.43 10.85 36.21
C THR A 324 -5.01 12.24 36.39
N LEU A 325 -4.75 12.86 37.55
CA LEU A 325 -5.08 14.25 37.83
C LEU A 325 -3.79 15.08 37.90
N SER A 326 -3.81 16.25 37.28
CA SER A 326 -2.65 17.15 37.16
C SER A 326 -3.08 18.62 37.22
N PHE A 327 -2.14 19.50 37.59
CA PHE A 327 -2.37 20.94 37.71
C PHE A 327 -1.53 21.64 36.63
N PRO A 328 -2.06 21.88 35.41
CA PRO A 328 -1.25 22.26 34.26
C PRO A 328 -0.64 23.66 34.36
N ASN A 329 -1.27 24.55 35.16
CA ASN A 329 -0.93 25.97 35.24
C ASN A 329 -0.27 26.35 36.59
N GLN A 330 -0.13 25.42 37.54
CA GLN A 330 0.37 25.67 38.89
C GLN A 330 1.24 24.51 39.40
N SER A 331 2.43 24.80 39.93
CA SER A 331 3.25 23.79 40.62
C SER A 331 2.78 23.64 42.06
N LEU A 332 2.09 22.54 42.37
CA LEU A 332 1.54 22.25 43.71
C LEU A 332 2.29 21.13 44.46
N GLY A 333 3.41 20.61 43.94
CA GLY A 333 4.07 19.42 44.49
C GLY A 333 4.56 19.54 45.96
N THR A 334 4.76 20.77 46.46
CA THR A 334 5.11 21.04 47.87
C THR A 334 3.89 21.30 48.77
N ILE A 335 2.70 21.40 48.20
CA ILE A 335 1.43 21.74 48.86
C ILE A 335 0.45 20.57 48.84
N LEU A 336 0.39 19.82 47.73
CA LEU A 336 -0.48 18.66 47.53
C LEU A 336 0.36 17.46 47.11
N THR A 337 0.50 16.49 48.02
CA THR A 337 1.09 15.18 47.69
C THR A 337 -0.02 14.16 47.48
N ALA A 338 -0.12 13.62 46.27
CA ALA A 338 -1.12 12.63 45.92
C ALA A 338 -0.98 11.36 46.78
N THR A 339 -2.11 10.83 47.23
CA THR A 339 -2.22 9.55 47.94
C THR A 339 -3.17 8.61 47.18
N THR A 340 -3.61 7.52 47.80
CA THR A 340 -4.55 6.57 47.18
C THR A 340 -5.86 7.27 46.81
N GLY A 341 -6.17 7.30 45.51
CA GLY A 341 -7.51 7.54 45.00
C GLY A 341 -8.24 6.24 44.72
N ASN A 342 -9.57 6.29 44.69
CA ASN A 342 -10.43 5.13 44.45
C ASN A 342 -11.68 5.56 43.67
N TRP A 343 -12.30 4.62 42.94
CA TRP A 343 -13.66 4.80 42.43
C TRP A 343 -14.67 4.70 43.58
N ALA A 344 -15.60 5.65 43.66
CA ALA A 344 -16.72 5.62 44.61
C ALA A 344 -17.91 4.82 44.06
N ASP A 345 -18.13 4.93 42.75
CA ASP A 345 -19.04 4.15 41.93
C ASP A 345 -18.48 4.11 40.49
N SER A 346 -19.25 3.65 39.50
CA SER A 346 -18.77 3.59 38.11
C SER A 346 -18.69 4.95 37.40
N THR A 347 -19.24 6.04 37.93
CA THR A 347 -19.21 7.37 37.30
C THR A 347 -18.40 8.40 38.09
N HIS A 348 -17.96 8.08 39.31
CA HIS A 348 -17.20 8.99 40.19
C HIS A 348 -15.86 8.42 40.66
N TYR A 349 -14.77 9.10 40.31
CA TYR A 349 -13.43 8.83 40.85
C TYR A 349 -13.02 9.86 41.90
N VAL A 350 -12.46 9.40 43.02
CA VAL A 350 -12.10 10.22 44.17
C VAL A 350 -10.59 10.19 44.39
N GLN A 351 -9.92 11.30 44.11
CA GLN A 351 -8.47 11.46 44.35
C GLN A 351 -8.21 12.18 45.66
N ASN A 352 -7.34 11.62 46.50
CA ASN A 352 -6.91 12.24 47.75
C ASN A 352 -5.50 12.84 47.63
N TYR A 353 -5.29 13.97 48.29
CA TYR A 353 -4.01 14.65 48.42
C TYR A 353 -3.79 15.05 49.87
N THR A 354 -2.63 14.73 50.43
CA THR A 354 -2.21 15.29 51.72
C THR A 354 -1.76 16.74 51.53
N VAL A 355 -2.18 17.61 52.45
CA VAL A 355 -1.86 19.04 52.41
C VAL A 355 -0.58 19.31 53.21
N GLY A 356 0.48 19.71 52.50
CA GLY A 356 1.79 20.03 53.06
C GLY A 356 1.89 21.48 53.56
N ALA A 357 2.95 21.76 54.33
CA ALA A 357 3.28 23.09 54.87
C ALA A 357 3.92 24.04 53.82
N GLY A 358 3.40 24.01 52.59
CA GLY A 358 3.89 24.85 51.49
C GLY A 358 3.41 26.30 51.59
N VAL A 359 3.94 27.15 50.71
CA VAL A 359 3.70 28.60 50.67
C VAL A 359 3.32 28.97 49.25
N ALA A 360 2.07 29.39 49.05
CA ALA A 360 1.61 29.94 47.77
C ALA A 360 0.26 30.65 47.92
N THR A 361 0.02 31.59 47.00
CA THR A 361 -1.29 32.19 46.76
C THR A 361 -1.67 31.98 45.30
N PHE A 362 -2.68 31.14 45.06
CA PHE A 362 -3.25 30.89 43.73
C PHE A 362 -4.74 31.23 43.78
N ALA A 363 -5.15 32.28 43.08
CA ALA A 363 -6.56 32.71 43.04
C ALA A 363 -7.49 31.68 42.39
N ALA A 364 -6.94 30.89 41.46
CA ALA A 364 -7.59 29.77 40.79
C ALA A 364 -6.54 28.69 40.53
N VAL A 365 -6.91 27.43 40.77
CA VAL A 365 -6.17 26.22 40.39
C VAL A 365 -7.00 25.43 39.40
N ASP A 366 -6.38 25.04 38.30
CA ASP A 366 -7.03 24.27 37.25
C ASP A 366 -6.69 22.79 37.42
N VAL A 367 -7.65 21.91 37.17
CA VAL A 367 -7.46 20.45 37.30
C VAL A 367 -7.65 19.79 35.94
N ARG A 368 -6.58 19.20 35.41
CA ARG A 368 -6.59 18.40 34.19
C ARG A 368 -6.69 16.92 34.52
N VAL A 369 -7.71 16.27 33.98
CA VAL A 369 -8.00 14.84 34.15
C VAL A 369 -7.79 14.12 32.82
N ALA A 370 -7.06 12.99 32.84
CA ALA A 370 -6.77 12.19 31.66
C ALA A 370 -6.50 10.72 32.01
N GLY A 371 -6.74 9.80 31.07
CA GLY A 371 -6.20 8.44 31.13
C GLY A 371 -7.13 7.32 31.61
N ALA A 372 -8.30 7.61 32.20
CA ALA A 372 -9.31 6.59 32.43
C ALA A 372 -9.96 6.11 31.12
N ARG A 373 -10.58 4.93 31.17
CA ARG A 373 -11.31 4.30 30.07
C ARG A 373 -12.70 3.88 30.52
N ASP A 374 -13.63 3.75 29.59
CA ASP A 374 -14.90 3.08 29.86
C ASP A 374 -14.76 1.55 29.93
N ALA A 375 -15.87 0.86 30.25
CA ALA A 375 -15.95 -0.60 30.28
C ALA A 375 -15.66 -1.27 28.92
N ASN A 376 -15.75 -0.51 27.82
CA ASN A 376 -15.54 -0.96 26.45
C ASN A 376 -14.11 -0.65 25.96
N GLY A 377 -13.33 0.07 26.75
CA GLY A 377 -11.95 0.41 26.55
C GLY A 377 -11.69 1.75 25.85
N ASN A 378 -12.71 2.55 25.52
CA ASN A 378 -12.51 3.85 24.89
C ASN A 378 -11.81 4.80 25.86
N LEU A 379 -10.89 5.62 25.36
CA LEU A 379 -10.13 6.53 26.21
C LEU A 379 -10.96 7.76 26.54
N GLN A 380 -10.92 8.24 27.78
CA GLN A 380 -11.59 9.49 28.11
C GLN A 380 -11.07 10.66 27.26
N ARG A 381 -11.96 11.54 26.82
CA ARG A 381 -11.56 12.83 26.28
C ARG A 381 -10.95 13.65 27.42
N VAL A 382 -9.73 14.11 27.22
CA VAL A 382 -9.00 14.89 28.22
C VAL A 382 -9.74 16.20 28.50
N ALA A 383 -9.94 16.51 29.78
CA ALA A 383 -10.60 17.74 30.22
C ALA A 383 -9.70 18.51 31.19
N THR A 384 -9.75 19.84 31.12
CA THR A 384 -9.17 20.75 32.11
C THR A 384 -10.28 21.60 32.67
N MET A 385 -10.61 21.41 33.95
CA MET A 385 -11.58 22.24 34.67
C MET A 385 -10.87 23.47 35.24
N PRO A 386 -11.22 24.70 34.82
CA PRO A 386 -10.59 25.91 35.34
C PRO A 386 -11.13 26.28 36.72
N GLY A 387 -10.25 26.80 37.59
CA GLY A 387 -10.64 27.40 38.87
C GLY A 387 -11.40 26.49 39.83
N VAL A 388 -11.08 25.19 39.86
CA VAL A 388 -11.74 24.19 40.73
C VAL A 388 -11.63 24.56 42.20
N PHE A 389 -10.47 25.05 42.63
CA PHE A 389 -10.22 25.57 43.98
C PHE A 389 -9.17 26.69 43.96
N SER A 390 -8.89 27.25 45.13
CA SER A 390 -7.90 28.32 45.35
C SER A 390 -6.92 27.93 46.47
N VAL A 391 -5.76 28.59 46.53
CA VAL A 391 -4.75 28.39 47.58
C VAL A 391 -4.38 29.73 48.19
N SER A 392 -4.33 29.79 49.52
CA SER A 392 -3.90 30.95 50.30
C SER A 392 -3.16 30.46 51.55
N LEU A 393 -1.87 30.16 51.37
CA LEU A 393 -0.96 29.73 52.43
C LEU A 393 0.06 30.86 52.68
N PRO A 394 0.16 31.37 53.93
CA PRO A 394 0.96 32.55 54.23
C PRO A 394 2.46 32.27 54.05
N ALA A 395 3.21 33.30 53.66
CA ALA A 395 4.66 33.23 53.63
C ALA A 395 5.25 33.09 55.05
N PRO A 396 6.39 32.39 55.22
CA PRO A 396 7.05 32.28 56.52
C PRO A 396 7.57 33.66 56.93
N GLN A 397 7.38 34.03 58.20
CA GLN A 397 8.15 35.13 58.78
C GLN A 397 9.61 34.70 58.82
N VAL A 398 10.50 35.43 58.15
CA VAL A 398 11.91 35.06 57.92
C VAL A 398 12.69 34.92 59.24
N PRO A 399 13.33 33.77 59.48
CA PRO A 399 14.54 33.66 60.28
C PRO A 399 15.75 33.41 59.35
N ASP A 400 16.91 33.97 59.71
CA ASP A 400 18.19 34.03 58.99
C ASP A 400 18.49 33.00 57.87
N GLU A 401 19.05 33.50 56.74
CA GLU A 401 19.39 32.69 55.57
C GLU A 401 20.40 31.57 55.84
N PRO A 402 20.15 30.34 55.36
CA PRO A 402 21.21 29.39 55.08
C PRO A 402 21.90 29.74 53.75
N VAL A 403 23.23 29.65 53.72
CA VAL A 403 24.08 29.96 52.56
C VAL A 403 23.62 29.18 51.32
N ALA A 404 23.37 29.90 50.22
CA ALA A 404 22.95 29.32 48.95
C ALA A 404 23.95 28.28 48.42
N ALA A 405 23.43 27.19 47.85
CA ALA A 405 24.24 26.15 47.23
C ALA A 405 25.12 26.73 46.09
N PRO A 406 26.35 26.22 45.89
CA PRO A 406 27.24 26.73 44.86
C PRO A 406 26.66 26.54 43.45
N THR A 407 26.82 27.56 42.62
CA THR A 407 26.43 27.57 41.20
C THR A 407 27.55 28.17 40.36
N LEU A 408 27.57 27.89 39.06
CA LEU A 408 28.49 28.49 38.10
C LEU A 408 27.75 29.57 37.27
N PRO A 409 27.82 30.86 37.64
CA PRO A 409 27.11 31.91 36.93
C PRO A 409 27.81 32.30 35.61
N LEU A 410 27.02 32.37 34.54
CA LEU A 410 27.39 32.96 33.25
C LEU A 410 26.45 34.15 32.99
N ASN A 411 26.94 35.36 33.24
CA ASN A 411 26.14 36.60 33.17
C ASN A 411 26.59 37.57 32.05
N THR A 412 27.65 37.22 31.32
CA THR A 412 28.27 38.02 30.24
C THR A 412 28.66 37.10 29.08
N SER A 413 29.10 37.67 27.95
CA SER A 413 29.56 36.96 26.74
C SER A 413 30.85 36.12 26.90
N GLY A 414 31.23 35.75 28.13
CA GLY A 414 32.43 34.99 28.45
C GLY A 414 32.29 33.47 28.30
N THR A 415 33.28 32.74 28.82
CA THR A 415 33.29 31.27 28.80
C THR A 415 33.10 30.70 30.20
N ALA A 416 32.15 29.79 30.37
CA ALA A 416 31.96 28.99 31.58
C ALA A 416 32.48 27.56 31.33
N THR A 417 33.59 27.20 31.98
CA THR A 417 34.17 25.85 31.88
C THR A 417 33.63 24.97 32.99
N VAL A 418 32.96 23.86 32.63
CA VAL A 418 32.37 22.94 33.61
C VAL A 418 33.41 21.89 34.00
N THR A 419 34.02 22.05 35.18
CA THR A 419 34.95 21.06 35.76
C THR A 419 34.27 20.07 36.70
N ASP A 420 33.10 20.44 37.25
CA ASP A 420 32.24 19.57 38.06
C ASP A 420 30.81 19.62 37.47
N PRO A 421 30.33 18.53 36.85
CA PRO A 421 28.99 18.45 36.26
C PRO A 421 27.83 18.56 37.26
N SER A 422 28.08 18.34 38.56
CA SER A 422 27.05 18.41 39.60
C SER A 422 26.68 19.85 39.98
N VAL A 423 27.55 20.82 39.69
CA VAL A 423 27.34 22.24 39.97
C VAL A 423 26.46 22.86 38.86
N PRO A 424 25.27 23.42 39.18
CA PRO A 424 24.40 24.00 38.16
C PRO A 424 25.03 25.23 37.49
N VAL A 425 24.97 25.29 36.16
CA VAL A 425 25.36 26.47 35.37
C VAL A 425 24.16 27.42 35.27
N VAL A 426 24.29 28.65 35.75
CA VAL A 426 23.20 29.63 35.76
C VAL A 426 23.46 30.71 34.71
N VAL A 427 22.67 30.69 33.63
CA VAL A 427 22.74 31.61 32.49
C VAL A 427 21.83 32.81 32.74
N GLY A 428 22.44 33.97 32.96
CA GLY A 428 21.76 35.24 33.19
C GLY A 428 21.45 36.03 31.90
N PRO A 429 20.69 37.14 31.99
CA PRO A 429 20.19 37.86 30.81
C PRO A 429 21.27 38.44 29.89
N GLY A 430 22.46 38.77 30.42
CA GLY A 430 23.60 39.33 29.67
C GLY A 430 24.55 38.29 29.06
N ALA A 431 24.23 37.00 29.15
CA ALA A 431 25.09 35.90 28.69
C ALA A 431 25.22 35.74 27.17
N ALA A 432 24.52 36.57 26.38
CA ALA A 432 24.50 36.54 24.93
C ALA A 432 25.92 36.45 24.32
N GLY A 433 26.13 35.48 23.43
CA GLY A 433 27.44 35.21 22.82
C GLY A 433 28.42 34.40 23.69
N GLY A 434 28.10 34.17 24.97
CA GLY A 434 28.89 33.34 25.87
C GLY A 434 28.88 31.86 25.49
N THR A 435 29.81 31.09 26.06
CA THR A 435 29.99 29.67 25.74
C THR A 435 30.13 28.82 27.01
N ILE A 436 29.41 27.70 27.09
CA ILE A 436 29.63 26.66 28.10
C ILE A 436 30.54 25.59 27.48
N VAL A 437 31.65 25.28 28.14
CA VAL A 437 32.66 24.33 27.66
C VAL A 437 32.75 23.15 28.62
N LEU A 438 32.54 21.93 28.10
CA LEU A 438 32.84 20.70 28.82
C LEU A 438 34.20 20.15 28.33
N PRO A 439 35.30 20.30 29.08
CA PRO A 439 36.62 19.89 28.64
C PRO A 439 36.79 18.36 28.64
N GLY A 440 37.71 17.86 27.81
CA GLY A 440 38.12 16.44 27.77
C GLY A 440 37.95 15.77 26.40
N THR A 441 38.17 14.46 26.35
CA THR A 441 38.15 13.63 25.12
C THR A 441 37.43 12.29 25.29
N GLY A 442 36.64 12.13 26.35
CA GLY A 442 35.89 10.91 26.64
C GLY A 442 34.69 10.69 25.69
N THR A 443 34.26 9.43 25.56
CA THR A 443 33.18 9.00 24.67
C THR A 443 31.84 8.77 25.38
N THR A 444 31.78 9.00 26.70
CA THR A 444 30.58 8.80 27.51
C THR A 444 29.90 10.16 27.76
N PRO A 445 28.60 10.31 27.47
CA PRO A 445 27.87 11.54 27.78
C PRO A 445 27.83 11.85 29.27
N VAL A 446 27.94 13.14 29.60
CA VAL A 446 27.87 13.69 30.96
C VAL A 446 26.63 14.58 31.05
N THR A 447 25.81 14.38 32.09
CA THR A 447 24.67 15.26 32.37
C THR A 447 25.14 16.57 32.98
N LEU A 448 24.72 17.70 32.40
CA LEU A 448 24.92 19.05 32.91
C LEU A 448 23.56 19.63 33.31
N HIS A 449 23.50 20.21 34.51
CA HIS A 449 22.33 20.96 34.97
C HIS A 449 22.50 22.43 34.59
N VAL A 450 21.75 22.91 33.59
CA VAL A 450 21.81 24.31 33.14
C VAL A 450 20.49 25.00 33.48
N ILE A 451 20.55 26.21 34.05
CA ILE A 451 19.38 27.02 34.38
C ILE A 451 19.45 28.29 33.52
N VAL A 452 18.43 28.51 32.69
CA VAL A 452 18.39 29.58 31.69
C VAL A 452 17.18 30.46 31.98
N ASN A 453 17.39 31.73 32.33
CA ASN A 453 16.31 32.64 32.76
C ASN A 453 15.41 32.05 33.87
N GLY A 454 15.99 31.28 34.79
CA GLY A 454 15.27 30.60 35.87
C GLY A 454 14.53 29.31 35.48
N GLN A 455 14.61 28.86 34.23
CA GLN A 455 14.06 27.57 33.78
C GLN A 455 15.18 26.51 33.65
N PRO A 456 15.04 25.32 34.24
CA PRO A 456 16.03 24.26 34.09
C PRO A 456 16.02 23.66 32.68
N VAL A 457 17.19 23.26 32.20
CA VAL A 457 17.44 22.48 30.99
C VAL A 457 18.36 21.34 31.39
N SER A 458 17.94 20.10 31.11
CA SER A 458 18.84 18.95 31.22
C SER A 458 19.61 18.83 29.90
N VAL A 459 20.94 18.88 29.97
CA VAL A 459 21.82 18.69 28.82
C VAL A 459 22.63 17.42 29.06
N GLN A 460 22.77 16.53 28.08
CA GLN A 460 23.82 15.52 28.10
C GLN A 460 24.82 15.84 27.00
N ALA A 461 26.11 15.89 27.32
CA ALA A 461 27.14 16.30 26.37
C ALA A 461 28.36 15.38 26.43
N LEU A 462 29.02 15.15 25.29
CA LEU A 462 30.32 14.47 25.29
C LEU A 462 31.42 15.44 25.78
N PRO A 463 32.43 14.98 26.54
CA PRO A 463 33.65 15.74 26.77
C PRO A 463 34.26 16.26 25.46
N GLY A 464 34.65 17.53 25.43
CA GLY A 464 35.04 18.29 24.24
C GLY A 464 33.91 19.14 23.66
N THR A 465 32.67 19.00 24.13
CA THR A 465 31.52 19.76 23.62
C THR A 465 31.53 21.22 24.07
N GLN A 466 31.18 22.11 23.14
CA GLN A 466 31.01 23.55 23.38
C GLN A 466 29.60 24.00 22.98
N LEU A 467 28.90 24.67 23.91
CA LEU A 467 27.51 25.11 23.76
C LEU A 467 27.45 26.64 23.81
N ARG A 468 26.85 27.28 22.80
CA ARG A 468 26.78 28.75 22.73
C ARG A 468 25.46 29.30 23.27
N ILE A 469 25.52 30.42 24.00
CA ILE A 469 24.33 31.21 24.33
C ILE A 469 24.06 32.18 23.17
N ALA A 470 22.86 32.12 22.62
CA ALA A 470 22.39 33.07 21.61
C ALA A 470 21.49 34.14 22.24
N GLU A 471 21.14 35.16 21.47
CA GLU A 471 20.18 36.18 21.87
C GLU A 471 19.02 36.19 20.88
N VAL A 472 17.79 36.24 21.39
CA VAL A 472 16.58 36.40 20.58
C VAL A 472 15.68 37.43 21.25
N ASN A 473 15.30 38.47 20.50
CA ASN A 473 14.41 39.54 20.98
C ASN A 473 14.84 40.17 22.32
N GLY A 474 16.15 40.41 22.51
CA GLY A 474 16.68 41.01 23.74
C GLY A 474 16.77 40.05 24.94
N LYS A 475 16.60 38.74 24.75
CA LYS A 475 16.74 37.72 25.80
C LYS A 475 17.85 36.74 25.46
N SER A 476 18.73 36.47 26.43
CA SER A 476 19.67 35.35 26.35
C SER A 476 18.91 34.02 26.32
N VAL A 477 19.23 33.19 25.33
CA VAL A 477 18.66 31.86 25.12
C VAL A 477 19.79 30.86 24.99
N LEU A 478 19.77 29.77 25.76
CA LEU A 478 20.61 28.61 25.49
C LEU A 478 20.12 27.97 24.20
N VAL A 479 20.97 27.99 23.17
CA VAL A 479 20.69 27.37 21.88
C VAL A 479 21.75 26.32 21.64
N LEU A 480 21.35 25.12 21.21
CA LEU A 480 22.30 24.10 20.77
C LEU A 480 22.97 24.49 19.44
N VAL A 481 23.88 25.45 19.50
CA VAL A 481 24.96 25.59 18.51
C VAL A 481 26.16 24.86 19.09
N VAL A 482 26.20 23.55 18.83
CA VAL A 482 27.36 22.70 19.14
C VAL A 482 28.48 23.12 18.21
N LEU A 483 29.48 23.87 18.69
CA LEU A 483 30.61 24.30 17.86
C LEU A 483 31.54 23.12 17.55
N GLN A 484 31.68 22.22 18.52
CA GLN A 484 32.41 20.95 18.45
C GLN A 484 31.70 19.95 19.37
N GLY A 485 31.78 18.66 19.05
CA GLY A 485 31.24 17.58 19.88
C GLY A 485 29.79 17.20 19.56
N TRP A 486 29.05 16.84 20.61
CA TRP A 486 27.69 16.29 20.55
C TRP A 486 26.96 16.59 21.85
N ALA A 487 25.68 16.94 21.77
CA ALA A 487 24.83 17.03 22.96
C ALA A 487 23.36 16.72 22.66
N THR A 488 22.64 16.26 23.69
CA THR A 488 21.18 16.28 23.73
C THR A 488 20.68 17.32 24.74
N MET A 489 19.48 17.85 24.50
CA MET A 489 18.76 18.71 25.44
C MET A 489 17.34 18.20 25.63
N THR A 490 16.89 18.18 26.89
CA THR A 490 15.52 17.88 27.28
C THR A 490 14.86 19.13 27.86
N ALA A 491 13.72 19.52 27.28
CA ALA A 491 12.92 20.64 27.78
C ALA A 491 12.18 20.28 29.07
N SER A 492 12.17 21.18 30.05
CA SER A 492 11.37 21.08 31.28
C SER A 492 9.93 21.58 31.11
N ALA A 493 9.65 22.40 30.09
CA ALA A 493 8.37 23.07 29.90
C ALA A 493 7.96 23.16 28.42
N VAL A 494 6.68 23.45 28.18
CA VAL A 494 6.13 23.83 26.86
C VAL A 494 6.64 25.22 26.47
N GLY A 495 6.94 25.46 25.20
CA GLY A 495 7.36 26.76 24.69
C GLY A 495 8.80 27.16 25.05
N GLN A 496 9.53 26.29 25.76
CA GLN A 496 10.92 26.50 26.13
C GLN A 496 11.78 26.57 24.86
N PRO A 497 12.54 27.66 24.64
CA PRO A 497 13.37 27.76 23.44
C PRO A 497 14.51 26.73 23.44
N MET A 498 14.82 26.17 22.26
CA MET A 498 15.84 25.11 22.15
C MET A 498 16.81 25.28 20.97
N VAL A 499 16.35 25.76 19.82
CA VAL A 499 17.12 25.76 18.55
C VAL A 499 16.94 27.08 17.79
N LEU A 500 17.98 27.51 17.06
CA LEU A 500 17.86 28.56 16.05
C LEU A 500 17.98 27.99 14.64
N ALA A 501 17.02 28.36 13.80
CA ALA A 501 16.98 28.16 12.36
C ALA A 501 17.20 29.54 11.69
N GLY A 502 18.45 29.99 11.66
CA GLY A 502 18.84 31.34 11.27
C GLY A 502 18.41 32.35 12.32
N GLN A 503 17.46 33.22 11.97
CA GLN A 503 16.81 34.13 12.92
C GLN A 503 15.53 33.54 13.54
N VAL A 504 15.11 32.34 13.12
CA VAL A 504 13.88 31.71 13.59
C VAL A 504 14.15 30.91 14.85
N LEU A 505 13.53 31.30 15.96
CA LEU A 505 13.57 30.55 17.21
C LEU A 505 12.59 29.39 17.18
N LEU A 506 13.08 28.19 17.52
CA LEU A 506 12.28 26.99 17.66
C LEU A 506 12.17 26.60 19.14
N SER A 507 10.93 26.40 19.59
CA SER A 507 10.58 26.11 20.98
C SER A 507 9.92 24.74 21.13
N SER A 508 10.08 24.11 22.29
CA SER A 508 9.46 22.83 22.62
C SER A 508 7.93 22.85 22.46
N GLY A 509 7.37 21.83 21.79
CA GLY A 509 5.93 21.60 21.75
C GLY A 509 5.38 21.03 23.06
N SER A 510 6.22 20.36 23.85
CA SER A 510 5.86 19.81 25.16
C SER A 510 7.02 19.90 26.16
N ALA A 511 6.71 19.81 27.46
CA ALA A 511 7.69 19.31 28.42
C ALA A 511 8.20 17.92 27.96
N ASN A 512 9.45 17.60 28.27
CA ASN A 512 10.17 16.41 27.80
C ASN A 512 10.37 16.31 26.27
N THR A 513 10.26 17.42 25.51
CA THR A 513 10.82 17.45 24.15
C THR A 513 12.33 17.19 24.24
N VAL A 514 12.83 16.19 23.53
CA VAL A 514 14.25 15.84 23.47
C VAL A 514 14.79 16.11 22.08
N ILE A 515 15.88 16.85 22.01
CA ILE A 515 16.64 17.09 20.78
C ILE A 515 18.06 16.58 20.93
N GLU A 516 18.64 16.18 19.81
CA GLU A 516 20.05 15.83 19.64
C GLU A 516 20.68 16.86 18.70
N ALA A 517 21.91 17.28 18.96
CA ALA A 517 22.61 18.26 18.14
C ALA A 517 24.09 17.94 17.97
N GLN A 518 24.60 18.31 16.80
CA GLN A 518 26.00 18.31 16.40
C GLN A 518 26.27 19.61 15.62
N PRO A 519 27.53 19.92 15.22
CA PRO A 519 27.79 21.10 14.41
C PRO A 519 26.89 21.17 13.18
N LEU A 520 26.20 22.31 13.02
CA LEU A 520 25.30 22.65 11.92
C LEU A 520 24.05 21.76 11.73
N ALA A 521 23.73 20.85 12.67
CA ALA A 521 22.55 19.99 12.55
C ALA A 521 21.91 19.62 13.90
N VAL A 522 20.58 19.59 13.92
CA VAL A 522 19.77 19.19 15.08
C VAL A 522 18.72 18.18 14.61
N ALA A 523 18.45 17.14 15.40
CA ALA A 523 17.31 16.25 15.19
C ALA A 523 16.41 16.20 16.43
N VAL A 524 15.10 16.10 16.21
CA VAL A 524 14.13 15.90 17.29
C VAL A 524 14.04 14.39 17.56
N GLN A 525 14.40 13.96 18.78
CA GLN A 525 14.27 12.56 19.19
C GLN A 525 12.89 12.26 19.79
N VAL A 526 12.35 13.19 20.58
CA VAL A 526 11.05 13.04 21.28
C VAL A 526 10.30 14.36 21.26
N GLY A 527 8.98 14.30 21.06
CA GLY A 527 8.13 15.49 21.02
C GLY A 527 8.23 16.24 19.69
N SER A 528 8.16 17.57 19.75
CA SER A 528 8.23 18.45 18.58
C SER A 528 8.88 19.79 18.91
N LEU A 529 9.36 20.48 17.88
CA LEU A 529 9.76 21.89 17.95
C LEU A 529 8.83 22.74 17.09
N THR A 530 8.18 23.71 17.71
CA THR A 530 7.30 24.66 17.04
C THR A 530 8.07 25.92 16.63
N ALA A 531 7.74 26.46 15.46
CA ALA A 531 8.23 27.74 14.97
C ALA A 531 7.11 28.79 15.07
N PRO A 532 7.43 30.09 15.23
CA PRO A 532 6.46 31.17 15.03
C PRO A 532 5.73 31.02 13.68
N ALA A 533 4.42 31.30 13.66
CA ALA A 533 3.59 31.07 12.47
C ALA A 533 4.18 31.77 11.22
N GLY A 534 4.32 31.02 10.12
CA GLY A 534 4.88 31.51 8.86
C GLY A 534 6.41 31.68 8.82
N SER A 535 7.13 31.56 9.94
CA SER A 535 8.58 31.79 9.98
C SER A 535 9.42 30.65 9.38
N LEU A 536 8.91 29.42 9.39
CA LEU A 536 9.56 28.25 8.76
C LEU A 536 8.55 27.49 7.86
N PRO A 537 8.22 28.01 6.66
CA PRO A 537 7.12 27.46 5.84
C PRO A 537 7.28 25.99 5.43
N ALA A 538 8.53 25.49 5.32
CA ALA A 538 8.81 24.13 4.89
C ALA A 538 8.27 23.04 5.83
N VAL A 539 7.99 23.33 7.10
CA VAL A 539 7.42 22.36 8.06
C VAL A 539 5.92 22.54 8.30
N GLY A 540 5.32 23.61 7.76
CA GLY A 540 3.92 23.98 8.00
C GLY A 540 3.64 24.39 9.44
N SER A 541 2.37 24.30 9.85
CA SER A 541 1.91 24.62 11.21
C SER A 541 2.36 23.61 12.27
N MET A 542 2.77 22.40 11.87
CA MET A 542 3.18 21.35 12.81
C MET A 542 4.55 21.60 13.45
N GLY A 543 5.44 22.33 12.78
CA GLY A 543 6.85 22.42 13.20
C GLY A 543 7.64 21.15 12.90
N LEU A 544 8.83 21.02 13.49
CA LEU A 544 9.66 19.81 13.40
C LEU A 544 9.13 18.72 14.33
N GLN A 545 8.95 17.51 13.82
CA GLN A 545 8.48 16.35 14.59
C GLN A 545 9.62 15.40 14.98
N ALA A 546 9.37 14.51 15.96
CA ALA A 546 10.28 13.39 16.25
C ALA A 546 10.64 12.59 14.98
N GLY A 547 11.93 12.33 14.79
CA GLY A 547 12.50 11.72 13.57
C GLY A 547 12.89 12.73 12.48
N GLU A 548 12.65 14.03 12.67
CA GLU A 548 13.06 15.09 11.74
C GLU A 548 14.35 15.77 12.16
N ARG A 549 15.21 15.99 11.17
CA ARG A 549 16.49 16.68 11.24
C ARG A 549 16.42 18.02 10.53
N LEU A 550 16.81 19.08 11.22
CA LEU A 550 17.13 20.39 10.68
C LEU A 550 18.64 20.47 10.39
N GLN A 551 19.00 20.93 9.20
CA GLN A 551 20.38 21.28 8.86
C GLN A 551 20.49 22.76 8.48
N VAL A 552 21.53 23.41 9.00
CA VAL A 552 21.85 24.82 8.75
C VAL A 552 23.23 24.97 8.12
N ASN A 553 23.58 26.16 7.64
CA ASN A 553 24.93 26.53 7.23
C ASN A 553 25.69 27.28 8.34
N ASP A 554 26.94 27.68 8.09
CA ASP A 554 27.78 28.41 9.05
C ASP A 554 27.17 29.76 9.50
N GLN A 555 26.29 30.34 8.69
CA GLN A 555 25.53 31.55 9.00
C GLN A 555 24.21 31.25 9.73
N GLY A 556 23.94 29.99 10.08
CA GLY A 556 22.74 29.49 10.74
C GLY A 556 21.52 29.35 9.83
N ALA A 557 21.57 29.77 8.56
CA ALA A 557 20.42 29.69 7.65
C ALA A 557 20.09 28.23 7.30
N VAL A 558 18.79 27.91 7.19
CA VAL A 558 18.30 26.55 6.91
C VAL A 558 18.72 26.10 5.51
N VAL A 559 19.39 24.95 5.46
CA VAL A 559 19.84 24.30 4.22
C VAL A 559 18.86 23.21 3.80
N ALA A 560 18.46 22.35 4.74
CA ALA A 560 17.57 21.23 4.49
C ALA A 560 16.80 20.85 5.76
N ILE A 561 15.65 20.22 5.56
CA ILE A 561 14.89 19.52 6.61
C ILE A 561 14.62 18.11 6.07
N THR A 562 15.03 17.09 6.81
CA THR A 562 15.05 15.70 6.36
C THR A 562 14.54 14.76 7.44
N LEU A 563 14.06 13.57 7.07
CA LEU A 563 13.90 12.47 8.03
C LEU A 563 15.23 11.76 8.28
N GLY A 564 15.35 11.16 9.45
CA GLY A 564 16.49 10.33 9.85
C GLY A 564 17.27 10.92 11.03
N SER A 565 18.07 10.06 11.66
CA SER A 565 18.93 10.39 12.79
C SER A 565 20.14 11.24 12.38
N LEU A 566 20.79 11.89 13.35
CA LEU A 566 21.99 12.70 13.05
C LEU A 566 23.18 11.88 12.53
N LYS A 567 23.28 10.62 12.99
CA LYS A 567 24.33 9.67 12.62
C LYS A 567 23.95 8.79 11.42
N GLY A 568 22.66 8.62 11.15
CA GLY A 568 22.14 7.79 10.06
C GLY A 568 22.11 6.28 10.37
N ASP A 569 22.22 5.90 11.65
CA ASP A 569 22.48 4.52 12.11
C ASP A 569 21.48 3.99 13.17
N THR A 570 20.53 4.79 13.64
CA THR A 570 19.57 4.39 14.70
C THR A 570 18.37 3.61 14.18
N GLN A 571 18.35 3.30 12.87
CA GLN A 571 17.33 2.53 12.17
C GLN A 571 15.94 3.21 12.07
N GLN A 572 15.90 4.54 12.12
CA GLN A 572 14.69 5.35 11.95
C GLN A 572 14.28 5.48 10.47
N PRO A 573 13.02 5.87 10.17
CA PRO A 573 12.65 6.33 8.84
C PRO A 573 13.56 7.48 8.38
N GLY A 574 14.13 7.37 7.17
CA GLY A 574 15.12 8.32 6.66
C GLY A 574 16.58 8.03 7.00
N ASP A 575 16.88 7.01 7.83
CA ASP A 575 18.24 6.48 7.95
C ASP A 575 18.65 5.66 6.71
N ALA A 576 19.94 5.30 6.61
CA ALA A 576 20.43 4.42 5.56
C ALA A 576 19.78 3.01 5.64
N MET A 577 19.33 2.50 4.49
CA MET A 577 18.80 1.15 4.37
C MET A 577 19.93 0.11 4.43
N ALA A 578 19.69 -0.99 5.15
CA ALA A 578 20.56 -2.16 5.17
C ALA A 578 20.09 -3.20 4.14
N PHE A 579 20.98 -3.58 3.22
CA PHE A 579 20.76 -4.66 2.25
C PHE A 579 21.30 -5.97 2.82
N ALA A 580 20.44 -6.97 2.99
CA ALA A 580 20.82 -8.27 3.54
C ALA A 580 21.18 -9.30 2.45
N SER A 581 22.04 -10.26 2.80
CA SER A 581 22.28 -11.50 2.03
C SER A 581 22.70 -11.32 0.55
N LEU A 582 23.41 -10.24 0.22
CA LEU A 582 23.89 -9.98 -1.14
C LEU A 582 25.16 -10.80 -1.47
N PRO A 583 25.29 -11.37 -2.70
CA PRO A 583 26.53 -11.98 -3.19
C PRO A 583 27.70 -11.00 -3.27
N ALA A 584 28.93 -11.49 -3.11
CA ALA A 584 30.14 -10.66 -3.20
C ALA A 584 30.37 -10.00 -4.58
N SER A 585 29.72 -10.49 -5.65
CA SER A 585 29.76 -9.86 -6.97
C SER A 585 28.86 -8.62 -7.09
N ILE A 586 28.05 -8.28 -6.07
CA ILE A 586 27.28 -7.03 -6.04
C ILE A 586 27.57 -6.20 -4.78
N THR A 587 27.78 -4.89 -4.99
CA THR A 587 27.96 -3.89 -3.94
C THR A 587 26.86 -2.83 -4.03
N VAL A 588 26.51 -2.21 -2.91
CA VAL A 588 25.48 -1.17 -2.84
C VAL A 588 26.02 0.06 -2.15
N ASP A 589 25.69 1.23 -2.68
CA ASP A 589 25.90 2.51 -2.00
C ASP A 589 24.79 2.73 -0.97
N ASN A 590 24.91 2.08 0.20
CA ASN A 590 23.85 2.08 1.24
C ASN A 590 23.46 3.51 1.70
N LYS A 591 24.35 4.50 1.53
CA LYS A 591 24.07 5.91 1.86
C LYS A 591 23.21 6.64 0.83
N ALA A 592 22.89 6.00 -0.29
CA ALA A 592 21.98 6.53 -1.31
C ALA A 592 20.52 6.11 -1.11
N PHE A 593 20.22 5.18 -0.20
CA PHE A 593 18.89 4.57 -0.05
C PHE A 593 18.33 4.67 1.36
N ALA A 594 17.04 5.03 1.47
CA ALA A 594 16.41 5.41 2.72
C ALA A 594 15.55 4.29 3.29
N ARG A 595 15.71 3.95 4.57
CA ARG A 595 14.75 3.12 5.30
C ARG A 595 13.40 3.85 5.36
N LEU A 596 12.31 3.15 5.01
CA LEU A 596 10.94 3.66 5.21
C LEU A 596 10.22 3.03 6.41
N THR A 597 10.79 2.00 7.03
CA THR A 597 10.12 1.26 8.12
C THR A 597 10.17 2.02 9.43
N GLY A 598 9.00 2.45 9.91
CA GLY A 598 8.80 3.03 11.24
C GLY A 598 7.59 3.97 11.26
N ALA A 599 7.00 4.18 12.45
CA ALA A 599 5.93 5.15 12.62
C ALA A 599 6.45 6.57 12.39
N LEU A 600 5.63 7.41 11.76
CA LEU A 600 5.98 8.80 11.46
C LEU A 600 4.90 9.75 11.98
N ALA A 601 5.28 10.63 12.92
CA ALA A 601 4.36 11.57 13.56
C ALA A 601 3.65 12.50 12.56
N ARG A 602 4.35 12.94 11.50
CA ARG A 602 3.82 13.75 10.40
C ARG A 602 2.68 13.08 9.61
N LEU A 603 2.53 11.75 9.71
CA LEU A 603 1.48 10.96 9.06
C LEU A 603 0.50 10.36 10.09
N SER A 604 0.17 11.10 11.16
CA SER A 604 -0.81 10.70 12.19
C SER A 604 -0.59 9.28 12.75
N GLY A 605 0.66 8.95 13.09
CA GLY A 605 1.03 7.65 13.66
C GLY A 605 1.16 6.49 12.66
N SER A 606 0.84 6.70 11.37
CA SER A 606 1.05 5.71 10.31
C SER A 606 2.53 5.40 10.06
N ASN A 607 2.80 4.21 9.53
CA ASN A 607 4.14 3.83 9.08
C ASN A 607 4.38 4.38 7.66
N LEU A 608 5.56 4.94 7.39
CA LEU A 608 5.88 5.48 6.06
C LEU A 608 5.91 4.39 4.96
N ALA A 609 6.13 3.13 5.35
CA ALA A 609 6.05 1.95 4.49
C ALA A 609 4.67 1.26 4.46
N GLN A 610 3.62 1.83 5.09
CA GLN A 610 2.30 1.18 5.14
C GLN A 610 1.70 1.01 3.73
N GLY A 611 1.35 -0.22 3.38
CA GLY A 611 0.86 -0.58 2.04
C GLY A 611 1.95 -0.88 1.00
N LEU A 612 3.24 -0.82 1.37
CA LEU A 612 4.36 -1.19 0.52
C LEU A 612 4.92 -2.56 0.93
N GLU A 613 5.09 -3.47 -0.02
CA GLU A 613 5.70 -4.78 0.23
C GLU A 613 7.22 -4.66 0.20
N VAL A 614 7.87 -4.73 1.37
CA VAL A 614 9.34 -4.65 1.49
C VAL A 614 9.95 -6.03 1.31
N THR A 615 10.76 -6.22 0.27
CA THR A 615 11.50 -7.47 0.04
C THR A 615 12.71 -7.59 0.99
N PRO A 616 13.27 -8.80 1.20
CA PRO A 616 14.53 -8.98 1.94
C PRO A 616 15.73 -8.23 1.34
N SER A 617 15.68 -7.85 0.06
CA SER A 617 16.70 -7.05 -0.63
C SER A 617 16.53 -5.54 -0.39
N GLY A 618 15.52 -5.10 0.38
CA GLY A 618 15.20 -3.69 0.63
C GLY A 618 14.39 -3.01 -0.48
N VAL A 619 14.21 -3.67 -1.63
CA VAL A 619 13.36 -3.18 -2.71
C VAL A 619 11.89 -3.25 -2.32
N LEU A 620 11.15 -2.21 -2.65
CA LEU A 620 9.72 -2.08 -2.37
C LEU A 620 8.92 -2.50 -3.61
N LEU A 621 7.84 -3.26 -3.41
CA LEU A 621 6.92 -3.66 -4.48
C LEU A 621 5.58 -2.94 -4.30
N VAL A 622 5.08 -2.38 -5.40
CA VAL A 622 3.73 -1.79 -5.49
C VAL A 622 2.95 -2.52 -6.57
N ARG A 623 1.70 -2.89 -6.28
CA ARG A 623 0.85 -3.67 -7.19
C ARG A 623 -0.36 -2.83 -7.59
N ASP A 624 -0.49 -2.54 -8.88
CA ASP A 624 -1.60 -1.78 -9.45
C ASP A 624 -1.93 -2.29 -10.86
N GLY A 625 -3.22 -2.40 -11.19
CA GLY A 625 -3.69 -2.90 -12.50
C GLY A 625 -3.18 -4.28 -12.92
N GLY A 626 -2.67 -5.10 -11.97
CA GLY A 626 -1.97 -6.37 -12.26
C GLY A 626 -0.48 -6.23 -12.61
N GLN A 627 0.05 -5.01 -12.71
CA GLN A 627 1.48 -4.73 -12.83
C GLN A 627 2.16 -4.70 -11.45
N VAL A 628 3.47 -4.97 -11.43
CA VAL A 628 4.31 -4.87 -10.23
C VAL A 628 5.40 -3.84 -10.48
N PHE A 629 5.36 -2.72 -9.76
CA PHE A 629 6.39 -1.70 -9.78
C PHE A 629 7.45 -1.99 -8.72
N GLN A 630 8.72 -1.81 -9.08
CA GLN A 630 9.86 -2.13 -8.23
C GLN A 630 10.62 -0.85 -7.91
N LEU A 631 10.63 -0.48 -6.62
CA LEU A 631 11.01 0.86 -6.16
C LEU A 631 12.15 0.79 -5.13
N LEU A 632 13.14 1.67 -5.29
CA LEU A 632 14.21 1.92 -4.33
C LEU A 632 14.04 3.32 -3.73
N PRO A 633 13.73 3.46 -2.43
CA PRO A 633 13.62 4.77 -1.78
C PRO A 633 14.99 5.43 -1.68
N THR A 634 15.15 6.63 -2.22
CA THR A 634 16.44 7.35 -2.27
C THR A 634 16.61 8.32 -1.09
N LEU A 635 17.85 8.56 -0.67
CA LEU A 635 18.20 9.58 0.32
C LEU A 635 18.54 10.94 -0.33
N PRO A 636 18.27 12.06 0.36
CA PRO A 636 17.52 12.17 1.62
C PRO A 636 16.00 12.15 1.39
N ILE A 637 15.23 11.73 2.40
CA ILE A 637 13.79 12.02 2.47
C ILE A 637 13.66 13.44 3.02
N THR A 638 13.08 14.36 2.26
CA THR A 638 12.96 15.78 2.66
C THR A 638 11.58 16.10 3.23
N ILE A 639 11.50 17.14 4.07
CA ILE A 639 10.24 17.72 4.53
C ILE A 639 10.01 19.04 3.82
N ASP A 640 8.90 19.14 3.08
CA ASP A 640 8.44 20.37 2.45
C ASP A 640 6.90 20.42 2.36
N ALA A 641 6.28 20.99 3.40
CA ALA A 641 4.84 21.23 3.50
C ALA A 641 4.29 22.27 2.50
N ARG A 642 5.13 22.87 1.64
CA ARG A 642 4.69 23.75 0.55
C ARG A 642 4.33 22.96 -0.72
N LEU A 643 4.76 21.70 -0.82
CA LEU A 643 4.42 20.84 -1.95
C LEU A 643 3.06 20.16 -1.69
N PRO A 644 2.18 20.08 -2.71
CA PRO A 644 0.92 19.37 -2.57
C PRO A 644 1.14 17.85 -2.52
N ASP A 645 0.28 17.16 -1.78
CA ASP A 645 0.25 15.70 -1.71
C ASP A 645 -0.02 15.08 -3.10
N GLY A 646 0.63 13.96 -3.40
CA GLY A 646 0.45 13.25 -4.67
C GLY A 646 1.71 12.53 -5.19
N LEU A 647 1.66 12.11 -6.44
CA LEU A 647 2.75 11.42 -7.17
C LEU A 647 3.13 12.23 -8.41
N THR A 648 4.42 12.48 -8.60
CA THR A 648 4.98 13.21 -9.76
C THR A 648 6.36 12.68 -10.12
N PHE A 649 6.77 12.74 -11.39
CA PHE A 649 8.17 12.47 -11.74
C PHE A 649 9.05 13.72 -11.54
N THR A 650 10.27 13.53 -11.06
CA THR A 650 11.30 14.57 -10.99
C THR A 650 11.98 14.78 -12.36
N PRO A 651 12.70 15.89 -12.56
CA PRO A 651 13.55 16.09 -13.75
C PRO A 651 14.70 15.08 -13.92
N LEU A 652 14.90 14.16 -12.96
CA LEU A 652 15.86 13.03 -13.02
C LEU A 652 15.18 11.70 -13.39
N GLY A 653 13.86 11.73 -13.63
CA GLY A 653 13.04 10.55 -13.88
C GLY A 653 12.73 9.72 -12.62
N LEU A 654 13.01 10.22 -11.42
CA LEU A 654 12.64 9.57 -10.15
C LEU A 654 11.16 9.82 -9.84
N LEU A 655 10.47 8.86 -9.23
CA LEU A 655 9.10 9.03 -8.77
C LEU A 655 9.11 9.74 -7.42
N ARG A 656 8.66 10.99 -7.36
CA ARG A 656 8.46 11.75 -6.14
C ARG A 656 7.04 11.55 -5.62
N TRP A 657 6.95 11.03 -4.41
CA TRP A 657 5.73 10.97 -3.61
C TRP A 657 5.76 12.05 -2.54
N VAL A 658 4.64 12.75 -2.38
CA VAL A 658 4.43 13.75 -1.33
C VAL A 658 3.21 13.34 -0.52
N ARG A 659 3.33 13.31 0.82
CA ARG A 659 2.20 13.14 1.73
C ARG A 659 2.42 13.88 3.05
N GLY A 660 1.50 14.74 3.47
CA GLY A 660 1.61 15.53 4.70
C GLY A 660 2.86 16.43 4.75
N GLY A 661 3.44 16.77 3.59
CA GLY A 661 4.74 17.42 3.46
C GLY A 661 5.97 16.52 3.60
N VAL A 662 5.81 15.20 3.79
CA VAL A 662 6.91 14.23 3.62
C VAL A 662 7.15 14.03 2.14
N VAL A 663 8.40 14.17 1.68
CA VAL A 663 8.79 14.05 0.27
C VAL A 663 9.76 12.88 0.11
N VAL A 664 9.25 11.74 -0.37
CA VAL A 664 10.08 10.56 -0.70
C VAL A 664 10.32 10.54 -2.21
N GLN A 665 11.55 10.28 -2.62
CA GLN A 665 11.87 10.00 -4.02
C GLN A 665 12.21 8.51 -4.17
N PHE A 666 11.74 7.90 -5.23
CA PHE A 666 11.99 6.51 -5.57
C PHE A 666 12.72 6.42 -6.91
N ALA A 667 13.70 5.54 -6.97
CA ALA A 667 14.32 5.07 -8.20
C ALA A 667 13.68 3.74 -8.65
N PRO A 668 13.73 3.40 -9.96
CA PRO A 668 13.40 2.05 -10.40
C PRO A 668 14.44 1.05 -9.89
N ALA A 669 14.02 -0.19 -9.64
CA ALA A 669 14.81 -1.21 -8.97
C ALA A 669 14.63 -2.58 -9.61
N VAL A 670 15.56 -3.51 -9.37
CA VAL A 670 15.36 -4.95 -9.63
C VAL A 670 14.96 -5.65 -8.31
N ALA A 671 13.86 -6.40 -8.28
CA ALA A 671 13.36 -7.03 -7.06
C ALA A 671 14.34 -8.06 -6.47
N ASP A 672 15.09 -8.75 -7.32
CA ASP A 672 16.08 -9.75 -6.92
C ASP A 672 17.50 -9.31 -7.33
N LEU A 673 18.09 -8.41 -6.53
CA LEU A 673 19.47 -7.95 -6.68
C LEU A 673 20.49 -9.11 -6.60
N ALA A 674 20.23 -10.10 -5.75
CA ALA A 674 21.08 -11.28 -5.61
C ALA A 674 20.97 -12.19 -6.85
N GLY A 675 19.75 -12.41 -7.33
CA GLY A 675 19.44 -13.11 -8.57
C GLY A 675 20.05 -12.46 -9.81
N LEU A 676 19.98 -11.14 -9.92
CA LEU A 676 20.68 -10.39 -10.97
C LEU A 676 22.19 -10.65 -10.92
N ALA A 677 22.80 -10.49 -9.73
CA ALA A 677 24.22 -10.70 -9.54
C ALA A 677 24.64 -12.14 -9.92
N ASN A 678 23.88 -13.14 -9.49
CA ASN A 678 24.12 -14.55 -9.82
C ASN A 678 23.94 -14.83 -11.33
N ALA A 679 22.88 -14.32 -11.95
CA ALA A 679 22.62 -14.50 -13.38
C ALA A 679 23.68 -13.81 -14.26
N VAL A 680 24.13 -12.63 -13.87
CA VAL A 680 25.26 -11.92 -14.51
C VAL A 680 26.55 -12.71 -14.33
N THR A 681 26.89 -13.14 -13.12
CA THR A 681 28.12 -13.90 -12.83
C THR A 681 28.15 -15.24 -13.58
N ALA A 682 27.00 -15.87 -13.79
CA ALA A 682 26.88 -17.12 -14.54
C ALA A 682 27.18 -16.97 -16.04
N VAL A 683 26.93 -15.79 -16.62
CA VAL A 683 27.22 -15.49 -18.04
C VAL A 683 28.60 -14.82 -18.20
N LEU A 684 29.00 -14.01 -17.22
CA LEU A 684 30.23 -13.22 -17.20
C LEU A 684 30.94 -13.42 -15.83
N PRO A 685 31.79 -14.46 -15.68
CA PRO A 685 32.39 -14.81 -14.39
C PRO A 685 33.33 -13.76 -13.78
N ASP A 686 33.80 -12.80 -14.57
CA ASP A 686 34.63 -11.68 -14.11
C ASP A 686 33.82 -10.44 -13.69
N ALA A 687 32.49 -10.50 -13.84
CA ALA A 687 31.63 -9.35 -13.68
C ALA A 687 31.40 -8.97 -12.21
N THR A 688 31.41 -7.66 -11.94
CA THR A 688 30.98 -7.07 -10.67
C THR A 688 29.90 -6.02 -10.93
N ILE A 689 28.94 -5.90 -10.02
CA ILE A 689 27.84 -4.93 -10.07
C ILE A 689 27.99 -3.96 -8.91
N LYS A 690 27.78 -2.66 -9.15
CA LYS A 690 27.52 -1.67 -8.10
C LYS A 690 26.16 -1.03 -8.32
N LEU A 691 25.26 -1.14 -7.34
CA LEU A 691 24.06 -0.32 -7.24
C LEU A 691 24.45 1.03 -6.63
N GLY A 692 24.42 2.09 -7.43
CA GLY A 692 24.67 3.47 -7.02
C GLY A 692 23.38 4.26 -6.79
N ALA A 693 23.53 5.56 -6.55
CA ALA A 693 22.40 6.49 -6.41
C ALA A 693 21.45 6.47 -7.63
N GLU A 694 20.22 6.93 -7.43
CA GLU A 694 19.17 6.97 -8.46
C GLU A 694 18.83 5.59 -9.08
N GLY A 695 19.14 4.48 -8.38
CA GLY A 695 18.89 3.12 -8.87
C GLY A 695 19.78 2.71 -10.05
N VAL A 696 20.86 3.45 -10.31
CA VAL A 696 21.78 3.17 -11.42
C VAL A 696 22.69 1.98 -11.08
N LEU A 697 22.68 0.98 -11.95
CA LEU A 697 23.52 -0.21 -11.88
C LEU A 697 24.79 -0.01 -12.73
N GLN A 698 25.96 -0.21 -12.13
CA GLN A 698 27.25 -0.18 -12.82
C GLN A 698 27.76 -1.62 -12.94
N LEU A 699 27.73 -2.18 -14.14
CA LEU A 699 28.25 -3.50 -14.46
C LEU A 699 29.69 -3.38 -14.97
N ARG A 700 30.66 -3.92 -14.25
CA ARG A 700 32.08 -3.92 -14.64
C ARG A 700 32.55 -5.32 -15.02
N THR A 701 33.06 -5.49 -16.24
CA THR A 701 33.56 -6.74 -16.85
C THR A 701 34.52 -6.39 -17.99
N GLY A 702 35.52 -7.23 -18.28
CA GLY A 702 36.49 -7.00 -19.35
C GLY A 702 37.30 -5.68 -19.21
N GLY A 703 37.41 -5.15 -17.99
CA GLY A 703 37.99 -3.83 -17.71
C GLY A 703 37.08 -2.63 -18.01
N GLN A 704 35.91 -2.84 -18.62
CA GLN A 704 34.93 -1.80 -18.97
C GLN A 704 33.85 -1.64 -17.91
N THR A 705 33.14 -0.51 -17.92
CA THR A 705 31.97 -0.24 -17.07
C THR A 705 30.76 0.12 -17.92
N TYR A 706 29.72 -0.71 -17.85
CA TYR A 706 28.41 -0.48 -18.47
C TYR A 706 27.46 0.12 -17.43
N VAL A 707 26.71 1.15 -17.83
CA VAL A 707 25.82 1.89 -16.93
C VAL A 707 24.38 1.64 -17.34
N LEU A 708 23.63 1.08 -16.39
CA LEU A 708 22.32 0.49 -16.55
C LEU A 708 21.32 1.16 -15.61
N ARG A 709 20.05 1.23 -16.00
CA ARG A 709 18.92 1.54 -15.11
C ARG A 709 17.81 0.53 -15.38
N PRO A 710 17.19 -0.09 -14.36
CA PRO A 710 16.00 -0.91 -14.55
C PRO A 710 14.84 -0.05 -15.08
N ASP A 711 13.93 -0.64 -15.85
CA ASP A 711 12.62 -0.02 -16.06
C ASP A 711 11.69 -0.20 -14.84
N TRP A 712 10.61 0.59 -14.85
CA TRP A 712 9.69 0.71 -13.71
C TRP A 712 8.82 -0.54 -13.48
N ALA A 713 8.60 -1.35 -14.51
CA ALA A 713 7.73 -2.51 -14.48
C ALA A 713 8.55 -3.79 -14.35
N GLY A 714 8.27 -4.57 -13.32
CA GLY A 714 9.04 -5.77 -12.99
C GLY A 714 8.26 -7.07 -13.16
N ALA A 715 9.01 -8.16 -13.33
CA ALA A 715 8.49 -9.52 -13.26
C ALA A 715 7.82 -9.79 -11.90
N GLY A 716 6.66 -10.45 -11.91
CA GLY A 716 5.95 -10.84 -10.70
C GLY A 716 6.76 -11.83 -9.84
N ALA A 717 6.44 -11.88 -8.54
CA ALA A 717 7.15 -12.63 -7.49
C ALA A 717 7.04 -14.18 -7.56
N ILE A 718 6.93 -14.76 -8.77
CA ILE A 718 6.86 -16.21 -8.95
C ILE A 718 8.27 -16.79 -8.82
N ALA A 719 8.44 -17.72 -7.88
CA ALA A 719 9.72 -18.37 -7.62
C ALA A 719 10.26 -19.11 -8.85
N GLY A 720 11.56 -18.95 -9.12
CA GLY A 720 12.29 -19.69 -10.15
C GLY A 720 13.64 -19.06 -10.43
N THR A 721 14.56 -19.81 -11.05
CA THR A 721 15.95 -19.39 -11.25
C THR A 721 16.04 -18.11 -12.10
N PRO A 722 16.63 -17.02 -11.58
CA PRO A 722 16.81 -15.77 -12.32
C PRO A 722 17.69 -15.97 -13.56
N ARG A 723 17.36 -15.27 -14.65
CA ARG A 723 18.10 -15.32 -15.93
C ARG A 723 18.27 -13.92 -16.50
N ILE A 724 19.45 -13.65 -17.06
CA ILE A 724 19.70 -12.49 -17.90
C ILE A 724 19.69 -12.93 -19.36
N GLY A 725 19.14 -12.10 -20.25
CA GLY A 725 19.03 -12.42 -21.67
C GLY A 725 18.91 -11.19 -22.55
N LEU A 726 18.84 -11.41 -23.86
CA LEU A 726 18.53 -10.40 -24.87
C LEU A 726 17.14 -10.67 -25.45
N ASP A 727 16.34 -9.62 -25.61
CA ASP A 727 15.07 -9.71 -26.34
C ASP A 727 15.27 -9.66 -27.86
N GLU A 728 14.16 -9.71 -28.60
CA GLU A 728 14.13 -9.66 -30.07
C GLU A 728 14.74 -8.38 -30.66
N GLN A 729 14.85 -7.31 -29.85
CA GLN A 729 15.44 -6.02 -30.22
C GLN A 729 16.88 -5.88 -29.69
N GLY A 730 17.46 -6.94 -29.12
CA GLY A 730 18.81 -6.94 -28.55
C GLY A 730 18.94 -6.16 -27.24
N ARG A 731 17.83 -5.86 -26.55
CA ARG A 731 17.84 -5.19 -25.25
C ARG A 731 18.06 -6.22 -24.15
N ILE A 732 18.87 -5.86 -23.14
CA ILE A 732 19.12 -6.71 -21.99
C ILE A 732 17.86 -6.76 -21.11
N TYR A 733 17.48 -7.95 -20.67
CA TYR A 733 16.42 -8.15 -19.67
C TYR A 733 16.85 -9.06 -18.53
N LEU A 734 16.23 -8.86 -17.36
CA LEU A 734 16.21 -9.79 -16.24
C LEU A 734 14.84 -10.49 -16.18
N GLN A 735 14.82 -11.80 -15.97
CA GLN A 735 13.59 -12.58 -15.78
C GLN A 735 13.74 -13.47 -14.54
N THR A 736 12.79 -13.35 -13.60
CA THR A 736 12.71 -14.18 -12.39
C THR A 736 11.63 -15.24 -12.57
N GLY A 737 12.04 -16.52 -12.61
CA GLY A 737 11.13 -17.64 -12.84
C GLY A 737 10.32 -17.53 -14.14
N PRO A 738 9.05 -17.98 -14.18
CA PRO A 738 8.17 -17.85 -15.33
C PRO A 738 7.48 -16.48 -15.43
N GLY A 739 7.89 -15.49 -14.63
CA GLY A 739 7.34 -14.13 -14.65
C GLY A 739 7.65 -13.36 -15.95
N ALA A 740 7.19 -12.11 -16.02
CA ALA A 740 7.50 -11.20 -17.12
C ALA A 740 9.02 -10.88 -17.21
N ARG A 741 9.41 -10.05 -18.17
CA ARG A 741 10.78 -9.59 -18.35
C ARG A 741 10.89 -8.12 -17.91
N GLN A 742 11.86 -7.82 -17.06
CA GLN A 742 12.23 -6.45 -16.71
C GLN A 742 13.40 -6.00 -17.61
N LEU A 743 13.33 -4.82 -18.23
CA LEU A 743 14.38 -4.33 -19.11
C LEU A 743 15.48 -3.62 -18.32
N LEU A 744 16.74 -3.91 -18.68
CA LEU A 744 17.92 -3.21 -18.16
C LEU A 744 18.44 -2.28 -19.27
N LEU A 745 18.22 -0.99 -19.09
CA LEU A 745 18.32 0.00 -20.16
C LEU A 745 19.56 0.89 -19.96
N PRO A 746 20.25 1.33 -21.03
CA PRO A 746 21.41 2.21 -20.92
C PRO A 746 21.08 3.51 -20.17
N SER A 747 22.01 3.97 -19.33
CA SER A 747 21.82 5.20 -18.54
C SER A 747 23.10 6.01 -18.37
N LEU A 748 22.95 7.28 -17.97
CA LEU A 748 24.09 8.10 -17.56
C LEU A 748 24.42 7.88 -16.07
N LEU A 749 25.69 8.04 -15.72
CA LEU A 749 26.22 7.81 -14.38
C LEU A 749 25.95 9.01 -13.46
N ASN A 750 25.96 10.23 -14.03
CA ASN A 750 25.50 11.45 -13.38
C ASN A 750 24.90 12.40 -14.41
N TYR A 751 23.59 12.62 -14.34
CA TYR A 751 22.86 13.52 -15.25
C TYR A 751 23.29 14.99 -15.08
N THR A 752 23.46 15.47 -13.85
CA THR A 752 23.78 16.89 -13.57
C THR A 752 25.16 17.27 -14.11
N GLN A 753 26.15 16.39 -13.98
CA GLN A 753 27.48 16.56 -14.57
C GLN A 753 27.43 16.49 -16.10
N ALA A 754 26.63 15.59 -16.68
CA ALA A 754 26.41 15.56 -18.13
C ALA A 754 25.77 16.85 -18.63
N GLY A 755 24.77 17.39 -17.93
CA GLY A 755 24.18 18.69 -18.20
C GLY A 755 25.21 19.82 -18.13
N ALA A 756 26.05 19.86 -17.10
CA ALA A 756 27.12 20.86 -16.97
C ALA A 756 28.14 20.78 -18.12
N ILE A 757 28.52 19.56 -18.55
CA ILE A 757 29.38 19.33 -19.71
C ILE A 757 28.70 19.86 -20.99
N VAL A 758 27.42 19.54 -21.20
CA VAL A 758 26.61 19.96 -22.35
C VAL A 758 26.42 21.48 -22.40
N SER A 759 26.10 22.13 -21.28
CA SER A 759 25.95 23.60 -21.22
C SER A 759 27.27 24.35 -21.34
N ALA A 760 28.39 23.75 -20.93
CA ALA A 760 29.73 24.29 -21.17
C ALA A 760 30.20 24.08 -22.62
N ALA A 761 29.80 22.96 -23.25
CA ALA A 761 30.03 22.67 -24.66
C ALA A 761 29.27 23.62 -25.59
N MET A 762 28.01 23.86 -25.26
CA MET A 762 27.04 24.59 -26.07
C MET A 762 26.34 25.62 -25.16
N PRO A 763 26.88 26.84 -25.03
CA PRO A 763 26.27 27.89 -24.23
C PRO A 763 24.82 28.15 -24.63
N GLY A 764 23.91 28.13 -23.65
CA GLY A 764 22.46 28.21 -23.89
C GLY A 764 21.78 26.86 -24.14
N ALA A 765 22.50 25.74 -24.16
CA ALA A 765 21.91 24.41 -24.12
C ALA A 765 21.43 24.05 -22.71
N GLY A 766 20.17 23.63 -22.60
CA GLY A 766 19.62 22.96 -21.45
C GLY A 766 19.49 21.46 -21.73
N LEU A 767 19.65 20.65 -20.69
CA LEU A 767 19.32 19.22 -20.71
C LEU A 767 18.13 19.00 -19.76
N ALA A 768 17.36 17.93 -19.96
CA ALA A 768 16.30 17.43 -19.08
C ALA A 768 16.17 15.91 -19.23
N VAL A 769 15.82 15.13 -18.20
CA VAL A 769 15.39 13.73 -18.44
C VAL A 769 14.02 13.74 -19.11
N GLN A 770 13.81 12.89 -20.11
CA GLN A 770 12.53 12.79 -20.82
C GLN A 770 11.49 12.09 -19.92
N PRO A 771 10.34 12.73 -19.62
CA PRO A 771 9.29 12.10 -18.82
C PRO A 771 8.83 10.79 -19.42
N SER A 772 8.61 9.78 -18.58
CA SER A 772 8.14 8.44 -18.95
C SER A 772 9.00 7.66 -19.96
N ALA A 773 10.21 8.14 -20.29
CA ALA A 773 11.11 7.43 -21.19
C ALA A 773 11.78 6.24 -20.47
N ALA A 774 11.27 5.02 -20.70
CA ALA A 774 11.84 3.80 -20.13
C ALA A 774 13.35 3.69 -20.41
N ASN A 775 13.80 4.02 -21.62
CA ASN A 775 15.17 3.86 -22.10
C ASN A 775 16.17 4.92 -21.62
N GLY A 776 15.88 5.62 -20.52
CA GLY A 776 16.78 6.62 -19.93
C GLY A 776 17.03 7.85 -20.82
N SER A 777 16.15 8.13 -21.79
CA SER A 777 16.32 9.26 -22.70
C SER A 777 16.24 10.61 -22.00
N MET A 778 16.92 11.59 -22.60
CA MET A 778 16.93 12.99 -22.19
C MET A 778 16.44 13.87 -23.35
N VAL A 779 16.02 15.08 -23.05
CA VAL A 779 15.75 16.15 -24.01
C VAL A 779 16.88 17.17 -23.91
N LEU A 780 17.55 17.44 -25.02
CA LEU A 780 18.48 18.55 -25.20
C LEU A 780 17.70 19.72 -25.82
N THR A 781 17.68 20.87 -25.18
CA THR A 781 17.07 22.09 -25.70
C THR A 781 18.15 23.12 -26.01
N LEU A 782 18.24 23.58 -27.25
CA LEU A 782 19.17 24.62 -27.69
C LEU A 782 18.52 25.45 -28.81
N GLY A 783 18.63 26.78 -28.73
CA GLY A 783 18.05 27.68 -29.74
C GLY A 783 16.52 27.63 -29.88
N GLY A 784 15.81 27.10 -28.86
CA GLY A 784 14.35 26.88 -28.91
C GLY A 784 13.92 25.57 -29.58
N GLN A 785 14.84 24.79 -30.13
CA GLN A 785 14.59 23.43 -30.61
C GLN A 785 14.89 22.41 -29.51
N ALA A 786 14.24 21.25 -29.57
CA ALA A 786 14.40 20.15 -28.63
C ALA A 786 14.75 18.87 -29.40
N TRP A 787 15.84 18.21 -29.02
CA TRP A 787 16.28 16.92 -29.56
C TRP A 787 16.25 15.84 -28.48
N ARG A 788 15.96 14.60 -28.86
CA ARG A 788 15.98 13.48 -27.95
C ARG A 788 17.37 12.83 -27.92
N LEU A 789 17.99 12.82 -26.75
CA LEU A 789 19.24 12.10 -26.50
C LEU A 789 18.93 10.71 -25.93
N VAL A 790 19.48 9.67 -26.55
CA VAL A 790 19.29 8.27 -26.16
C VAL A 790 20.64 7.71 -25.69
N PRO A 791 20.83 7.38 -24.40
CA PRO A 791 22.04 6.69 -23.95
C PRO A 791 22.27 5.41 -24.77
N GLN A 792 23.53 5.09 -25.04
CA GLN A 792 23.91 3.91 -25.82
C GLN A 792 24.83 2.99 -25.01
N TRP A 793 24.83 1.72 -25.39
CA TRP A 793 25.82 0.75 -24.95
C TRP A 793 27.21 1.23 -25.41
N ALA A 794 28.07 1.59 -24.46
CA ALA A 794 29.46 1.94 -24.74
C ALA A 794 30.30 0.67 -25.03
N LEU A 795 30.03 0.03 -26.17
CA LEU A 795 30.81 -1.11 -26.64
C LEU A 795 32.09 -0.62 -27.34
N PRO A 796 33.28 -1.03 -26.90
CA PRO A 796 34.53 -0.59 -27.51
C PRO A 796 34.84 -1.39 -28.79
N THR A 797 34.70 -0.77 -29.96
CA THR A 797 35.26 -1.30 -31.21
C THR A 797 36.15 -0.27 -31.92
N GLY A 798 37.36 -0.72 -32.29
CA GLY A 798 38.24 -0.14 -33.31
C GLY A 798 38.86 1.25 -33.06
N SER A 799 38.05 2.24 -32.72
CA SER A 799 38.42 3.67 -32.73
C SER A 799 37.73 4.48 -31.63
N ALA A 800 36.53 4.08 -31.18
CA ALA A 800 35.81 4.73 -30.08
C ALA A 800 36.49 4.58 -28.70
N ALA A 801 37.34 3.54 -28.54
CA ALA A 801 37.99 3.20 -27.27
C ALA A 801 39.23 4.06 -26.95
N GLN A 802 39.76 4.79 -27.93
CA GLN A 802 40.86 5.73 -27.70
C GLN A 802 40.27 7.10 -27.38
N VAL A 803 40.19 7.44 -26.09
CA VAL A 803 39.99 8.83 -25.65
C VAL A 803 41.07 9.67 -26.35
N PRO A 804 40.72 10.63 -27.23
CA PRO A 804 41.74 11.40 -27.93
C PRO A 804 42.71 12.05 -26.93
N PRO A 805 44.03 12.12 -27.20
CA PRO A 805 45.00 12.65 -26.24
C PRO A 805 44.73 14.10 -25.77
N LEU A 806 43.92 14.85 -26.53
CA LEU A 806 43.47 16.21 -26.24
C LEU A 806 41.95 16.31 -26.00
N ALA A 807 41.26 15.19 -25.76
CA ALA A 807 39.81 15.20 -25.53
C ALA A 807 39.45 15.93 -24.24
N GLY A 808 38.65 16.99 -24.41
CA GLY A 808 38.00 17.70 -23.32
C GLY A 808 36.90 16.86 -22.64
N PRO A 809 35.97 17.50 -21.92
CA PRO A 809 34.91 16.80 -21.21
C PRO A 809 33.86 16.13 -22.13
N TRP A 810 33.93 16.33 -23.45
CA TRP A 810 33.10 15.66 -24.45
C TRP A 810 33.81 15.63 -25.82
N TRP A 811 33.36 14.76 -26.74
CA TRP A 811 33.72 14.77 -28.16
C TRP A 811 32.67 14.06 -29.02
N MET A 812 32.70 14.25 -30.34
CA MET A 812 31.95 13.41 -31.29
C MET A 812 32.83 12.26 -31.79
N GLY A 813 32.34 11.02 -31.71
CA GLY A 813 33.03 9.85 -32.23
C GLY A 813 32.92 9.70 -33.74
N ALA A 814 33.82 8.92 -34.33
CA ALA A 814 33.79 8.58 -35.76
C ALA A 814 32.59 7.70 -36.17
N ASP A 815 31.90 7.13 -35.18
CA ASP A 815 30.64 6.39 -35.27
C ASP A 815 29.39 7.29 -35.19
N GLY A 816 29.56 8.60 -35.05
CA GLY A 816 28.47 9.58 -34.94
C GLY A 816 27.83 9.68 -33.55
N LEU A 817 28.39 9.02 -32.53
CA LEU A 817 27.90 9.15 -31.15
C LEU A 817 28.55 10.36 -30.45
N LEU A 818 27.78 11.01 -29.58
CA LEU A 818 28.27 12.02 -28.65
C LEU A 818 28.83 11.32 -27.41
N TYR A 819 30.11 11.55 -27.12
CA TYR A 819 30.80 11.02 -25.97
C TYR A 819 30.92 12.08 -24.87
N LEU A 820 30.56 11.71 -23.64
CA LEU A 820 30.68 12.53 -22.44
C LEU A 820 31.70 11.90 -21.49
N ARG A 821 32.65 12.69 -20.99
CA ARG A 821 33.72 12.24 -20.09
C ARG A 821 33.48 12.72 -18.66
N GLN A 822 33.30 11.77 -17.75
CA GLN A 822 33.15 12.02 -16.32
C GLN A 822 34.37 11.47 -15.57
N GLY A 823 35.40 12.29 -15.44
CA GLY A 823 36.71 11.89 -14.92
C GLY A 823 37.39 10.86 -15.81
N ASN A 824 37.44 9.61 -15.34
CA ASN A 824 37.97 8.45 -16.07
C ASN A 824 36.88 7.61 -16.76
N GLN A 825 35.59 7.93 -16.56
CA GLN A 825 34.47 7.27 -17.21
C GLN A 825 34.09 7.99 -18.51
N VAL A 826 33.63 7.21 -19.49
CA VAL A 826 33.23 7.69 -20.82
C VAL A 826 31.86 7.08 -21.14
N GLN A 827 30.90 7.90 -21.55
CA GLN A 827 29.55 7.47 -21.87
C GLN A 827 29.13 7.95 -23.26
N ALA A 828 28.52 7.05 -24.05
CA ALA A 828 28.09 7.33 -25.42
C ALA A 828 26.59 7.61 -25.48
N VAL A 829 26.19 8.59 -26.30
CA VAL A 829 24.82 9.07 -26.44
C VAL A 829 24.51 9.28 -27.92
N ARG A 830 23.37 8.77 -28.38
CA ARG A 830 22.85 9.02 -29.73
C ARG A 830 21.92 10.23 -29.71
N ILE A 831 22.09 11.13 -30.66
CA ILE A 831 21.14 12.22 -30.92
C ILE A 831 20.06 11.67 -31.87
N THR A 832 18.79 11.85 -31.52
CA THR A 832 17.63 11.54 -32.35
C THR A 832 16.71 12.76 -32.42
N ASP A 833 16.08 12.94 -33.58
CA ASP A 833 15.02 13.93 -33.82
C ASP A 833 13.76 13.51 -33.03
#